data_AF-A0A3N1B0R8-F1
#
_entry.id   AF-A0A3N1B0R8-F1
#
_cell.length_a   1.000
_cell.length_b   1.000
_cell.length_c   1.000
_cell.angle_alpha   90.00
_cell.angle_beta   90.00
_cell.angle_gamma   90.00
#
_symmetry.space_group_name_H-M   'P 1'
#
loop_
_entity.id
_entity.type
_entity.pdbx_description
1 polymer ?
#
loop_
_entity_poly.entity_id
_entity_poly.type
_entity_poly.pdbx_seq_one_letter_code
_entity_poly.pdbx_strand_id
1 'polypeptide(L)'
;MVRLRPTCRALALLVVLCTMLQLTIGMSPALAGPTPMSTAAPSKWNDPLPGYGLDDPPLVGPLEAFSYIASPHLLMWADLDPPTEDELLGLKPREEYLYGTVYRMFAEWDEKYGEAMAGRPAAEVKAKWRTFVRRHVAGVDSNSRGVAYAEWLWGKLGIAGSPQWIFDQRVHPDIPVEPDAYPASDAIKRIYEAKDTQRLSKRAQNQLGGYVKLVDATGNQVFYISRIKPIKSTLNLIRAANEETKINKARAAAGLEPVPAIVVRLYPAIPQPVARPDPDHVTALARRGIDAAVSVPPTGGDGIMMAPGAGQHPVDGALGDAITHSPDSPEEAAFSQEVTNGLGIDLGNEDLGADAVGGVDFATLELRYVSDTYHGGSGLAYAFSAEPTPENSPSYGGQRAALLASDAFFVWMALPTSAFTVNLNPDEPERIMDTQFSKTDAGRVLLEADLQMKKTVAKLIHPESPTGKPFWTGLDGEKCVSMRQWIVPAPAVVHEDQNQLYIIDAPLSVKMETEVVNSVGVGGMDPGCPGQTEADTKRNETLFRALILPQVEEAVNNAPEYADLRRVYVSRVAAEWYRERSATKRTAYSDLIDQGNVDDWTAREPWSPIEVWQRYVRSYTDGEFTFEQRTERGDVIEIATYVYGGVDLTDIPRSRLSGDAFAQQRPELPSAVGQAPYTPVIEEEENLVWLGGQTTARPLTELQVVRRSPTSAPAFWILTTSPFLLWIIGGALLLVRRRVRAS
;
A
#
# COMPACT_ATOMS: atom_id res chain seq x y z
N MET A 1 26.69 -16.93 -97.73
CA MET A 1 27.83 -16.79 -98.68
C MET A 1 29.05 -16.28 -97.92
N VAL A 2 30.28 -16.48 -98.46
CA VAL A 2 31.57 -15.77 -98.20
C VAL A 2 31.83 -15.28 -96.75
N ARG A 3 32.66 -15.90 -95.87
CA ARG A 3 34.12 -16.20 -95.86
C ARG A 3 35.08 -14.99 -95.68
N LEU A 4 36.15 -15.24 -94.90
CA LEU A 4 37.38 -14.44 -94.62
C LEU A 4 37.28 -13.49 -93.39
N ARG A 5 38.00 -13.65 -92.26
CA ARG A 5 39.43 -13.96 -91.89
C ARG A 5 40.41 -12.76 -91.96
N PRO A 6 41.47 -12.74 -91.12
CA PRO A 6 41.95 -11.52 -90.44
C PRO A 6 43.44 -11.19 -90.74
N THR A 7 44.05 -10.25 -90.00
CA THR A 7 45.51 -10.16 -89.76
C THR A 7 45.82 -9.18 -88.59
N CYS A 8 46.62 -9.56 -87.57
CA CYS A 8 48.07 -9.25 -87.36
C CYS A 8 48.36 -7.88 -86.67
N ARG A 9 49.43 -7.68 -85.86
CA ARG A 9 50.48 -8.57 -85.31
C ARG A 9 51.30 -7.88 -84.19
N ALA A 10 52.03 -8.69 -83.39
CA ALA A 10 53.39 -8.42 -82.85
C ALA A 10 53.58 -7.38 -81.71
N LEU A 11 54.54 -7.51 -80.77
CA LEU A 11 55.50 -8.61 -80.45
C LEU A 11 56.03 -8.53 -78.98
N ALA A 12 56.56 -9.67 -78.48
CA ALA A 12 57.74 -9.80 -77.58
C ALA A 12 57.66 -9.29 -76.11
N LEU A 13 58.39 -9.84 -75.11
CA LEU A 13 59.18 -11.07 -74.82
C LEU A 13 59.41 -11.07 -73.26
N LEU A 14 59.73 -12.10 -72.45
CA LEU A 14 59.82 -13.58 -72.52
C LEU A 14 59.85 -14.14 -71.06
N VAL A 15 60.01 -15.47 -70.91
CA VAL A 15 60.46 -16.29 -69.74
C VAL A 15 59.32 -16.72 -68.78
N VAL A 16 58.68 -17.90 -68.88
CA VAL A 16 59.15 -19.32 -68.94
C VAL A 16 59.75 -19.76 -67.59
N LEU A 17 59.06 -20.54 -66.74
CA LEU A 17 58.82 -22.00 -66.89
C LEU A 17 57.64 -22.49 -66.01
N CYS A 18 57.36 -23.81 -66.05
CA CYS A 18 56.41 -24.60 -65.26
C CYS A 18 54.93 -24.55 -65.70
N THR A 19 54.20 -25.65 -65.44
CA THR A 19 53.13 -26.12 -66.33
C THR A 19 51.76 -26.31 -65.67
N MET A 20 50.74 -25.77 -66.35
CA MET A 20 49.35 -26.29 -66.40
C MET A 20 48.67 -26.57 -65.04
N LEU A 21 48.13 -25.52 -64.41
CA LEU A 21 46.95 -25.64 -63.55
C LEU A 21 45.70 -25.14 -64.30
N GLN A 22 44.54 -25.71 -63.99
CA GLN A 22 43.31 -25.49 -64.75
C GLN A 22 42.44 -24.33 -64.21
N LEU A 23 41.64 -23.80 -65.13
CA LEU A 23 40.52 -22.86 -64.97
C LEU A 23 40.83 -21.46 -64.41
N THR A 24 40.26 -20.49 -65.14
CA THR A 24 40.24 -19.06 -64.90
C THR A 24 39.72 -18.68 -63.52
N ILE A 25 40.45 -17.76 -62.89
CA ILE A 25 40.04 -16.94 -61.74
C ILE A 25 38.59 -16.47 -61.91
N GLY A 26 37.70 -16.98 -61.07
CA GLY A 26 36.46 -16.27 -60.74
C GLY A 26 36.80 -15.09 -59.83
N MET A 27 36.22 -13.92 -60.09
CA MET A 27 36.28 -12.84 -59.10
C MET A 27 35.52 -13.31 -57.85
N SER A 28 36.20 -13.36 -56.70
CA SER A 28 35.53 -13.67 -55.45
C SER A 28 34.36 -12.70 -55.25
N PRO A 29 33.12 -13.18 -55.04
CA PRO A 29 32.15 -12.33 -54.37
C PRO A 29 32.78 -11.95 -53.03
N ALA A 30 32.76 -10.66 -52.69
CA ALA A 30 33.07 -10.27 -51.32
C ALA A 30 32.11 -11.07 -50.41
N LEU A 31 32.64 -11.64 -49.33
CA LEU A 31 31.78 -12.10 -48.24
C LEU A 31 30.97 -10.89 -47.82
N ALA A 32 29.66 -10.94 -48.08
CA ALA A 32 28.74 -9.96 -47.53
C ALA A 32 28.79 -10.15 -46.01
N GLY A 33 29.57 -9.32 -45.33
CA GLY A 33 29.46 -9.17 -43.89
C GLY A 33 28.00 -8.89 -43.56
N PRO A 34 27.48 -9.43 -42.43
CA PRO A 34 26.06 -9.37 -42.12
C PRO A 34 25.58 -7.92 -42.26
N THR A 35 24.59 -7.72 -43.13
CA THR A 35 24.08 -6.39 -43.47
C THR A 35 23.80 -5.62 -42.18
N PRO A 36 24.39 -4.44 -41.96
CA PRO A 36 24.29 -3.76 -40.67
C PRO A 36 22.82 -3.55 -40.33
N MET A 37 22.38 -4.11 -39.19
CA MET A 37 20.98 -4.02 -38.78
C MET A 37 20.57 -2.56 -38.64
N SER A 38 19.37 -2.22 -39.14
CA SER A 38 18.86 -0.86 -39.08
C SER A 38 18.74 -0.40 -37.63
N THR A 39 19.53 0.62 -37.27
CA THR A 39 19.42 1.34 -36.01
C THR A 39 18.28 2.37 -36.01
N ALA A 40 17.69 2.65 -37.18
CA ALA A 40 16.55 3.54 -37.34
C ALA A 40 15.22 2.81 -37.06
N ALA A 41 14.36 3.44 -36.25
CA ALA A 41 13.00 2.98 -36.00
C ALA A 41 12.10 3.18 -37.22
N PRO A 42 11.10 2.30 -37.44
CA PRO A 42 10.06 2.50 -38.44
C PRO A 42 9.35 3.85 -38.27
N SER A 43 9.16 4.60 -39.36
CA SER A 43 8.63 5.97 -39.32
C SER A 43 7.24 6.12 -38.71
N LYS A 44 6.42 5.05 -38.73
CA LYS A 44 5.08 4.98 -38.11
C LYS A 44 5.10 4.89 -36.57
N TRP A 45 6.25 4.63 -35.95
CA TRP A 45 6.37 4.62 -34.49
C TRP A 45 6.26 6.03 -33.87
N ASN A 46 6.26 7.08 -34.72
CA ASN A 46 6.09 8.49 -34.32
C ASN A 46 4.60 8.96 -34.30
N ASP A 47 3.65 8.09 -34.67
CA ASP A 47 2.22 8.43 -34.61
C ASP A 47 1.79 8.70 -33.14
N PRO A 48 0.81 9.58 -32.84
CA PRO A 48 0.40 9.91 -31.47
C PRO A 48 0.03 8.68 -30.62
N LEU A 49 0.57 8.60 -29.41
CA LEU A 49 0.44 7.46 -28.51
C LEU A 49 -0.79 7.59 -27.59
N PRO A 50 -1.54 6.51 -27.32
CA PRO A 50 -2.65 6.54 -26.38
C PRO A 50 -2.19 6.59 -24.91
N GLY A 51 -3.08 7.03 -24.01
CA GLY A 51 -2.77 7.17 -22.59
C GLY A 51 -1.64 8.15 -22.32
N TYR A 52 -1.03 8.04 -21.14
CA TYR A 52 0.04 8.90 -20.64
C TYR A 52 1.39 8.16 -20.59
N GLY A 53 2.49 8.92 -20.60
CA GLY A 53 3.81 8.42 -20.22
C GLY A 53 3.91 8.14 -18.72
N LEU A 54 4.96 7.42 -18.32
CA LEU A 54 5.23 7.13 -16.90
C LEU A 54 5.70 8.36 -16.11
N ASP A 55 6.17 9.37 -16.85
CA ASP A 55 6.79 10.62 -16.39
C ASP A 55 5.94 11.86 -16.74
N ASP A 56 4.74 11.64 -17.31
CA ASP A 56 3.75 12.72 -17.47
C ASP A 56 3.28 13.18 -16.07
N PRO A 57 2.90 14.46 -15.89
CA PRO A 57 2.41 14.96 -14.59
C PRO A 57 1.23 14.13 -14.05
N PRO A 58 1.15 13.91 -12.73
CA PRO A 58 0.05 13.15 -12.14
C PRO A 58 -1.31 13.77 -12.47
N LEU A 59 -2.32 12.94 -12.69
CA LEU A 59 -3.60 13.37 -13.25
C LEU A 59 -4.43 14.20 -12.27
N VAL A 60 -4.33 15.52 -12.42
CA VAL A 60 -5.10 16.50 -11.63
C VAL A 60 -6.55 16.57 -12.12
N GLY A 61 -7.37 15.60 -11.72
CA GLY A 61 -8.81 15.60 -11.99
C GLY A 61 -9.50 14.29 -11.62
N PRO A 62 -10.84 14.26 -11.62
CA PRO A 62 -11.58 13.01 -11.46
C PRO A 62 -11.28 12.08 -12.65
N LEU A 63 -10.75 10.89 -12.34
CA LEU A 63 -10.53 9.83 -13.33
C LEU A 63 -11.87 9.36 -13.92
N GLU A 64 -11.83 8.85 -15.15
CA GLU A 64 -13.02 8.22 -15.75
C GLU A 64 -13.31 6.86 -15.10
N ALA A 65 -14.58 6.45 -15.08
CA ALA A 65 -15.01 5.19 -14.48
C ALA A 65 -15.35 4.13 -15.53
N PHE A 66 -15.26 2.86 -15.14
CA PHE A 66 -15.73 1.70 -15.88
C PHE A 66 -16.41 0.70 -14.95
N SER A 67 -17.50 0.07 -15.40
CA SER A 67 -18.23 -0.92 -14.60
C SER A 67 -17.73 -2.33 -14.85
N TYR A 68 -17.67 -3.15 -13.80
CA TYR A 68 -17.35 -4.58 -13.88
C TYR A 68 -18.35 -5.40 -13.04
N ILE A 69 -18.58 -6.66 -13.40
CA ILE A 69 -19.44 -7.55 -12.60
C ILE A 69 -18.66 -7.98 -11.36
N ALA A 70 -19.27 -7.80 -10.19
CA ALA A 70 -18.68 -8.09 -8.88
C ALA A 70 -19.61 -8.98 -8.05
N SER A 71 -19.07 -9.60 -7.00
CA SER A 71 -19.75 -10.60 -6.16
C SER A 71 -19.80 -10.21 -4.67
N PRO A 72 -19.99 -8.92 -4.30
CA PRO A 72 -19.82 -8.46 -2.91
C PRO A 72 -20.85 -9.05 -1.95
N HIS A 73 -22.01 -9.50 -2.45
CA HIS A 73 -23.03 -10.19 -1.69
C HIS A 73 -22.53 -11.51 -1.09
N LEU A 74 -21.48 -12.12 -1.64
CA LEU A 74 -20.87 -13.32 -1.08
C LEU A 74 -19.97 -13.05 0.13
N LEU A 75 -19.49 -11.81 0.34
CA LEU A 75 -18.54 -11.52 1.43
C LEU A 75 -19.14 -11.78 2.82
N MET A 76 -20.45 -11.59 3.02
CA MET A 76 -21.13 -11.89 4.29
C MET A 76 -20.96 -13.34 4.74
N TRP A 77 -20.73 -14.27 3.81
CA TRP A 77 -20.56 -15.68 4.12
C TRP A 77 -19.24 -15.96 4.84
N ALA A 78 -18.27 -15.04 4.80
CA ALA A 78 -16.99 -15.17 5.50
C ALA A 78 -17.13 -15.10 7.05
N ASP A 79 -18.21 -14.50 7.54
CA ASP A 79 -18.53 -14.41 8.98
C ASP A 79 -19.54 -15.47 9.43
N LEU A 80 -20.27 -16.06 8.47
CA LEU A 80 -21.10 -17.24 8.68
C LEU A 80 -20.24 -18.52 8.79
N ASP A 81 -20.85 -19.61 9.22
CA ASP A 81 -20.22 -20.93 9.23
C ASP A 81 -20.17 -21.53 7.80
N PRO A 82 -19.22 -22.44 7.48
CA PRO A 82 -19.18 -23.14 6.18
C PRO A 82 -20.48 -23.86 5.83
N PRO A 83 -20.71 -24.23 4.54
CA PRO A 83 -21.88 -25.00 4.13
C PRO A 83 -21.98 -26.33 4.90
N THR A 84 -23.20 -26.70 5.32
CA THR A 84 -23.46 -27.98 5.99
C THR A 84 -23.57 -29.12 4.97
N GLU A 85 -23.48 -30.37 5.42
CA GLU A 85 -23.70 -31.54 4.56
C GLU A 85 -25.06 -31.47 3.84
N ASP A 86 -26.13 -31.03 4.51
CA ASP A 86 -27.47 -30.83 3.92
C ASP A 86 -27.55 -29.66 2.89
N GLU A 87 -26.61 -28.71 2.94
CA GLU A 87 -26.50 -27.63 1.94
C GLU A 87 -25.66 -28.04 0.73
N LEU A 88 -24.75 -28.99 0.91
CA LEU A 88 -23.94 -29.61 -0.14
C LEU A 88 -24.71 -30.74 -0.87
N LEU A 89 -25.60 -31.45 -0.17
CA LEU A 89 -26.46 -32.48 -0.73
C LEU A 89 -27.35 -31.94 -1.87
N GLY A 90 -27.10 -32.44 -3.08
CA GLY A 90 -27.85 -32.05 -4.28
C GLY A 90 -27.30 -30.82 -5.00
N LEU A 91 -26.12 -30.32 -4.62
CA LEU A 91 -25.34 -29.46 -5.52
C LEU A 91 -24.96 -30.21 -6.80
N LYS A 92 -24.82 -29.45 -7.89
CA LYS A 92 -24.30 -29.91 -9.17
C LYS A 92 -22.76 -29.90 -9.17
N PRO A 93 -22.10 -30.56 -10.13
CA PRO A 93 -20.69 -30.28 -10.44
C PRO A 93 -20.46 -28.78 -10.60
N ARG A 94 -19.35 -28.26 -10.07
CA ARG A 94 -19.12 -26.81 -9.97
C ARG A 94 -19.10 -26.11 -11.33
N GLU A 95 -18.78 -26.82 -12.40
CA GLU A 95 -18.78 -26.36 -13.79
C GLU A 95 -20.18 -25.96 -14.29
N GLU A 96 -21.26 -26.47 -13.67
CA GLU A 96 -22.63 -26.07 -13.99
C GLU A 96 -23.04 -24.72 -13.35
N TYR A 97 -22.25 -24.18 -12.42
CA TYR A 97 -22.51 -22.90 -11.76
C TYR A 97 -21.57 -21.80 -12.28
N LEU A 98 -22.08 -20.56 -12.34
CA LEU A 98 -21.30 -19.39 -12.72
C LEU A 98 -20.41 -18.91 -11.56
N TYR A 99 -19.18 -18.51 -11.87
CA TYR A 99 -18.30 -17.80 -10.94
C TYR A 99 -18.99 -16.59 -10.29
N GLY A 100 -18.79 -16.41 -8.98
CA GLY A 100 -19.43 -15.34 -8.21
C GLY A 100 -20.87 -15.65 -7.76
N THR A 101 -21.30 -16.91 -7.80
CA THR A 101 -22.58 -17.37 -7.23
C THR A 101 -22.37 -18.23 -5.98
N VAL A 102 -23.32 -18.21 -5.04
CA VAL A 102 -23.19 -18.92 -3.76
C VAL A 102 -22.95 -20.42 -3.93
N TYR A 103 -23.64 -21.09 -4.86
CA TYR A 103 -23.51 -22.53 -5.07
C TYR A 103 -22.24 -22.90 -5.84
N ARG A 104 -21.68 -22.00 -6.66
CA ARG A 104 -20.32 -22.19 -7.20
C ARG A 104 -19.27 -22.17 -6.08
N MET A 105 -19.40 -21.22 -5.15
CA MET A 105 -18.50 -21.08 -4.01
C MET A 105 -18.61 -22.28 -3.06
N PHE A 106 -19.81 -22.81 -2.81
CA PHE A 106 -20.02 -24.01 -2.00
C PHE A 106 -19.43 -25.27 -2.65
N ALA A 107 -19.70 -25.49 -3.94
CA ALA A 107 -19.19 -26.66 -4.67
C ALA A 107 -17.67 -26.65 -4.78
N GLU A 108 -17.04 -25.48 -4.97
CA GLU A 108 -15.57 -25.36 -4.92
C GLU A 108 -14.98 -25.63 -3.53
N TRP A 109 -15.68 -25.25 -2.45
CA TRP A 109 -15.22 -25.53 -1.09
C TRP A 109 -15.24 -27.03 -0.78
N ASP A 110 -16.34 -27.71 -1.11
CA ASP A 110 -16.48 -29.15 -0.90
C ASP A 110 -15.44 -29.94 -1.71
N GLU A 111 -15.39 -29.73 -3.04
CA GLU A 111 -14.49 -30.46 -3.95
C GLU A 111 -13.00 -30.31 -3.59
N LYS A 112 -12.57 -29.10 -3.18
CA LYS A 112 -11.15 -28.80 -2.94
C LYS A 112 -10.72 -28.99 -1.49
N TYR A 113 -11.61 -28.75 -0.52
CA TYR A 113 -11.25 -28.62 0.89
C TYR A 113 -12.06 -29.51 1.83
N GLY A 114 -13.20 -30.08 1.41
CA GLY A 114 -14.08 -30.90 2.25
C GLY A 114 -13.35 -32.04 2.98
N GLU A 115 -12.60 -32.88 2.25
CA GLU A 115 -11.81 -33.97 2.85
C GLU A 115 -10.71 -33.46 3.80
N ALA A 116 -10.06 -32.33 3.48
CA ALA A 116 -8.99 -31.76 4.29
C ALA A 116 -9.49 -31.09 5.60
N MET A 117 -10.74 -30.63 5.61
CA MET A 117 -11.42 -30.06 6.78
C MET A 117 -12.14 -31.12 7.64
N ALA A 118 -12.34 -32.34 7.12
CA ALA A 118 -13.03 -33.41 7.84
C ALA A 118 -12.34 -33.73 9.18
N GLY A 119 -13.09 -33.64 10.29
CA GLY A 119 -12.58 -33.90 11.64
C GLY A 119 -11.69 -32.81 12.25
N ARG A 120 -11.51 -31.66 11.58
CA ARG A 120 -10.79 -30.50 12.14
C ARG A 120 -11.59 -29.78 13.24
N PRO A 121 -10.93 -29.04 14.15
CA PRO A 121 -11.63 -28.16 15.10
C PRO A 121 -12.47 -27.10 14.35
N ALA A 122 -13.70 -26.88 14.77
CA ALA A 122 -14.63 -25.96 14.08
C ALA A 122 -14.07 -24.52 13.90
N ALA A 123 -13.24 -24.05 14.84
CA ALA A 123 -12.56 -22.77 14.72
C ALA A 123 -11.51 -22.74 13.58
N GLU A 124 -10.75 -23.82 13.38
CA GLU A 124 -9.80 -23.93 12.25
C GLU A 124 -10.55 -23.95 10.92
N VAL A 125 -11.66 -24.71 10.84
CA VAL A 125 -12.50 -24.76 9.64
C VAL A 125 -13.12 -23.40 9.35
N LYS A 126 -13.63 -22.68 10.36
CA LYS A 126 -14.22 -21.35 10.17
C LYS A 126 -13.20 -20.29 9.74
N ALA A 127 -12.00 -20.31 10.30
CA ALA A 127 -10.89 -19.44 9.87
C ALA A 127 -10.50 -19.67 8.40
N LYS A 128 -10.38 -20.94 7.99
CA LYS A 128 -10.13 -21.30 6.59
C LYS A 128 -11.31 -20.98 5.68
N TRP A 129 -12.54 -21.17 6.12
CA TRP A 129 -13.76 -20.79 5.39
C TRP A 129 -13.81 -19.27 5.13
N ARG A 130 -13.60 -18.43 6.17
CA ARG A 130 -13.47 -16.97 6.03
C ARG A 130 -12.45 -16.60 4.96
N THR A 131 -11.25 -17.18 5.05
CA THR A 131 -10.15 -16.94 4.12
C THR A 131 -10.51 -17.36 2.69
N PHE A 132 -11.15 -18.53 2.52
CA PHE A 132 -11.62 -19.01 1.22
C PHE A 132 -12.69 -18.09 0.63
N VAL A 133 -13.73 -17.70 1.38
CA VAL A 133 -14.79 -16.80 0.88
C VAL A 133 -14.21 -15.45 0.45
N ARG A 134 -13.45 -14.79 1.34
CA ARG A 134 -12.77 -13.51 1.03
C ARG A 134 -11.93 -13.64 -0.24
N ARG A 135 -11.19 -14.75 -0.40
CA ARG A 135 -10.25 -14.92 -1.52
C ARG A 135 -10.90 -15.39 -2.83
N HIS A 136 -11.95 -16.20 -2.77
CA HIS A 136 -12.75 -16.61 -3.94
C HIS A 136 -13.41 -15.39 -4.57
N VAL A 137 -14.07 -14.54 -3.77
CA VAL A 137 -14.65 -13.28 -4.24
C VAL A 137 -13.58 -12.38 -4.86
N ALA A 138 -12.45 -12.17 -4.16
CA ALA A 138 -11.34 -11.36 -4.67
C ALA A 138 -10.84 -11.82 -6.05
N GLY A 139 -10.69 -13.12 -6.27
CA GLY A 139 -10.20 -13.68 -7.53
C GLY A 139 -11.20 -13.57 -8.67
N VAL A 140 -12.48 -13.89 -8.42
CA VAL A 140 -13.56 -13.77 -9.41
C VAL A 140 -13.77 -12.31 -9.84
N ASP A 141 -13.75 -11.39 -8.88
CA ASP A 141 -14.01 -9.98 -9.11
C ASP A 141 -12.78 -9.31 -9.76
N SER A 142 -11.55 -9.66 -9.37
CA SER A 142 -10.32 -9.25 -10.04
C SER A 142 -10.26 -9.72 -11.50
N ASN A 143 -10.64 -10.97 -11.78
CA ASN A 143 -10.74 -11.48 -13.15
C ASN A 143 -11.75 -10.66 -13.98
N SER A 144 -12.94 -10.43 -13.41
CA SER A 144 -14.03 -9.69 -14.06
C SER A 144 -13.66 -8.22 -14.32
N ARG A 145 -12.90 -7.60 -13.40
CA ARG A 145 -12.37 -6.25 -13.52
C ARG A 145 -11.32 -6.11 -14.62
N GLY A 146 -10.41 -7.08 -14.74
CA GLY A 146 -9.39 -7.09 -15.81
C GLY A 146 -10.00 -7.13 -17.21
N VAL A 147 -10.97 -8.01 -17.44
CA VAL A 147 -11.72 -8.09 -18.71
C VAL A 147 -12.47 -6.79 -19.00
N ALA A 148 -13.22 -6.27 -18.03
CA ALA A 148 -13.99 -5.03 -18.19
C ALA A 148 -13.11 -3.79 -18.46
N TYR A 149 -11.91 -3.73 -17.88
CA TYR A 149 -10.94 -2.66 -18.18
C TYR A 149 -10.46 -2.73 -19.64
N ALA A 150 -10.15 -3.93 -20.15
CA ALA A 150 -9.74 -4.12 -21.54
C ALA A 150 -10.87 -3.72 -22.51
N GLU A 151 -12.10 -4.20 -22.31
CA GLU A 151 -13.26 -3.82 -23.13
C GLU A 151 -13.51 -2.30 -23.16
N TRP A 152 -13.48 -1.66 -21.98
CA TRP A 152 -13.60 -0.21 -21.84
C TRP A 152 -12.48 0.54 -22.55
N LEU A 153 -11.23 0.08 -22.41
CA LEU A 153 -10.07 0.65 -23.08
C LEU A 153 -10.20 0.54 -24.60
N TRP A 154 -10.67 -0.58 -25.15
CA TRP A 154 -10.92 -0.72 -26.59
C TRP A 154 -11.97 0.26 -27.10
N GLY A 155 -12.97 0.59 -26.29
CA GLY A 155 -13.89 1.70 -26.53
C GLY A 155 -13.18 3.06 -26.55
N LYS A 156 -12.32 3.33 -25.57
CA LYS A 156 -11.53 4.58 -25.47
C LYS A 156 -10.50 4.78 -26.59
N LEU A 157 -9.92 3.70 -27.10
CA LEU A 157 -9.01 3.74 -28.25
C LEU A 157 -9.75 3.80 -29.59
N GLY A 158 -11.09 3.64 -29.59
CA GLY A 158 -11.89 3.58 -30.81
C GLY A 158 -11.66 2.33 -31.65
N ILE A 159 -11.19 1.24 -31.04
CA ILE A 159 -10.87 -0.03 -31.72
C ILE A 159 -11.90 -1.14 -31.46
N ALA A 160 -12.73 -1.03 -30.43
CA ALA A 160 -13.76 -2.00 -30.10
C ALA A 160 -14.67 -2.31 -31.30
N GLY A 161 -14.79 -3.60 -31.66
CA GLY A 161 -15.57 -4.06 -32.81
C GLY A 161 -15.04 -3.66 -34.19
N SER A 162 -13.85 -3.05 -34.28
CA SER A 162 -13.27 -2.60 -35.55
C SER A 162 -12.68 -3.77 -36.34
N PRO A 163 -13.06 -3.98 -37.61
CA PRO A 163 -12.49 -5.04 -38.46
C PRO A 163 -11.04 -4.76 -38.88
N GLN A 164 -10.45 -3.64 -38.45
CA GLN A 164 -9.03 -3.35 -38.59
C GLN A 164 -8.19 -3.96 -37.46
N TRP A 165 -8.83 -4.53 -36.43
CA TRP A 165 -8.20 -5.12 -35.25
C TRP A 165 -8.68 -6.57 -35.06
N ILE A 166 -7.77 -7.38 -34.51
CA ILE A 166 -7.98 -8.76 -34.12
C ILE A 166 -7.66 -8.82 -32.63
N PHE A 167 -8.51 -9.50 -31.86
CA PHE A 167 -8.44 -9.59 -30.42
C PHE A 167 -8.16 -11.04 -29.99
N ASP A 168 -7.48 -11.20 -28.85
CA ASP A 168 -7.31 -12.45 -28.10
C ASP A 168 -6.74 -13.63 -28.94
N GLN A 169 -5.80 -13.35 -29.85
CA GLN A 169 -5.33 -14.31 -30.87
C GLN A 169 -3.83 -14.20 -31.16
N ARG A 170 -3.24 -15.30 -31.67
CA ARG A 170 -1.82 -15.33 -32.07
C ARG A 170 -1.57 -14.52 -33.34
N VAL A 171 -0.69 -13.54 -33.22
CA VAL A 171 -0.18 -12.76 -34.36
C VAL A 171 0.73 -13.60 -35.28
N HIS A 172 1.40 -14.63 -34.74
CA HIS A 172 2.34 -15.47 -35.48
C HIS A 172 2.28 -16.93 -34.96
N PRO A 173 2.23 -17.96 -35.83
CA PRO A 173 2.02 -19.35 -35.40
C PRO A 173 3.12 -19.88 -34.46
N ASP A 174 4.38 -19.58 -34.76
CA ASP A 174 5.54 -20.04 -33.99
C ASP A 174 5.86 -19.18 -32.74
N ILE A 175 5.05 -18.16 -32.43
CA ILE A 175 5.20 -17.32 -31.24
C ILE A 175 3.99 -17.58 -30.34
N PRO A 176 4.14 -18.30 -29.21
CA PRO A 176 3.04 -18.63 -28.30
C PRO A 176 2.72 -17.43 -27.39
N VAL A 177 2.31 -16.32 -27.99
CA VAL A 177 1.80 -15.12 -27.32
C VAL A 177 0.55 -14.65 -28.06
N GLU A 178 -0.49 -14.39 -27.27
CA GLU A 178 -1.82 -13.97 -27.69
C GLU A 178 -2.04 -12.59 -27.05
N PRO A 179 -1.65 -11.48 -27.71
CA PRO A 179 -1.91 -10.14 -27.22
C PRO A 179 -3.40 -9.80 -27.32
N ASP A 180 -3.89 -9.02 -26.37
CA ASP A 180 -5.32 -8.67 -26.28
C ASP A 180 -5.83 -7.94 -27.54
N ALA A 181 -5.01 -7.12 -28.21
CA ALA A 181 -5.37 -6.53 -29.50
C ALA A 181 -4.18 -6.27 -30.46
N TYR A 182 -4.33 -6.61 -31.73
CA TYR A 182 -3.36 -6.29 -32.81
C TYR A 182 -4.04 -5.98 -34.14
N PRO A 183 -3.41 -5.22 -35.06
CA PRO A 183 -4.05 -4.80 -36.31
C PRO A 183 -4.06 -5.92 -37.36
N ALA A 184 -5.16 -6.01 -38.08
CA ALA A 184 -5.36 -6.93 -39.21
C ALA A 184 -4.55 -6.57 -40.48
N SER A 185 -3.71 -5.51 -40.44
CA SER A 185 -2.88 -5.10 -41.59
C SER A 185 -1.67 -4.24 -41.19
N ASP A 186 -0.62 -4.27 -42.03
CA ASP A 186 0.59 -3.44 -41.92
C ASP A 186 0.36 -1.92 -42.06
N ALA A 187 -0.89 -1.48 -42.22
CA ALA A 187 -1.27 -0.09 -42.11
C ALA A 187 -0.91 0.50 -40.73
N ILE A 188 -1.06 -0.30 -39.67
CA ILE A 188 -0.77 0.06 -38.28
C ILE A 188 0.38 -0.80 -37.77
N LYS A 189 1.31 -0.23 -36.98
CA LYS A 189 2.51 -0.92 -36.47
C LYS A 189 2.56 -0.93 -34.94
N ARG A 190 1.47 -1.37 -34.32
CA ARG A 190 1.22 -1.38 -32.87
C ARG A 190 0.57 -2.70 -32.46
N ILE A 191 0.77 -3.12 -31.23
CA ILE A 191 0.13 -4.27 -30.58
C ILE A 191 -0.16 -3.82 -29.15
N TYR A 192 -1.36 -4.10 -28.63
CA TYR A 192 -1.78 -3.70 -27.29
C TYR A 192 -1.90 -4.92 -26.36
N GLU A 193 -1.44 -4.71 -25.14
CA GLU A 193 -1.59 -5.58 -23.99
C GLU A 193 -2.18 -4.72 -22.86
N ALA A 194 -3.41 -4.99 -22.42
CA ALA A 194 -4.03 -4.30 -21.30
C ALA A 194 -3.61 -4.97 -19.98
N LYS A 195 -3.32 -4.17 -18.94
CA LYS A 195 -3.14 -4.70 -17.58
C LYS A 195 -3.91 -3.87 -16.56
N ASP A 196 -4.71 -4.55 -15.74
CA ASP A 196 -5.31 -3.99 -14.53
C ASP A 196 -4.26 -3.78 -13.42
N THR A 197 -3.10 -4.44 -13.56
CA THR A 197 -2.19 -4.81 -12.48
C THR A 197 -0.90 -3.97 -12.40
N GLN A 198 -0.29 -3.94 -11.22
CA GLN A 198 1.03 -3.34 -10.98
C GLN A 198 2.18 -4.32 -11.19
N ARG A 199 1.96 -5.61 -10.88
CA ARG A 199 2.94 -6.68 -11.06
C ARG A 199 2.62 -7.50 -12.30
N LEU A 200 3.66 -7.96 -13.00
CA LEU A 200 3.52 -9.05 -13.98
C LEU A 200 3.62 -10.40 -13.25
N SER A 201 2.64 -11.26 -13.50
CA SER A 201 2.65 -12.66 -13.07
C SER A 201 3.85 -13.44 -13.63
N LYS A 202 4.07 -14.67 -13.16
CA LYS A 202 5.14 -15.51 -13.75
C LYS A 202 4.86 -15.84 -15.22
N ARG A 203 3.59 -15.99 -15.62
CA ARG A 203 3.18 -16.16 -17.02
C ARG A 203 3.50 -14.93 -17.86
N ALA A 204 3.07 -13.74 -17.42
CA ALA A 204 3.30 -12.49 -18.12
C ALA A 204 4.81 -12.15 -18.23
N GLN A 205 5.60 -12.45 -17.18
CA GLN A 205 7.07 -12.38 -17.24
C GLN A 205 7.65 -13.30 -18.31
N ASN A 206 7.17 -14.55 -18.41
CA ASN A 206 7.63 -15.49 -19.43
C ASN A 206 7.21 -15.08 -20.85
N GLN A 207 6.04 -14.42 -21.01
CA GLN A 207 5.57 -13.92 -22.29
C GLN A 207 6.40 -12.74 -22.82
N LEU A 208 7.12 -11.98 -21.99
CA LEU A 208 8.02 -10.88 -22.42
C LEU A 208 8.96 -11.31 -23.56
N GLY A 209 9.62 -12.47 -23.42
CA GLY A 209 10.51 -13.03 -24.45
C GLY A 209 9.79 -13.43 -25.75
N GLY A 210 8.47 -13.56 -25.73
CA GLY A 210 7.62 -13.71 -26.91
C GLY A 210 7.26 -12.37 -27.56
N TYR A 211 6.94 -11.33 -26.78
CA TYR A 211 6.77 -9.96 -27.31
C TYR A 211 8.05 -9.44 -27.98
N VAL A 212 9.24 -9.77 -27.44
CA VAL A 212 10.53 -9.48 -28.10
C VAL A 212 10.60 -10.12 -29.50
N LYS A 213 10.30 -11.42 -29.61
CA LYS A 213 10.24 -12.14 -30.90
C LYS A 213 9.19 -11.54 -31.84
N LEU A 214 8.11 -11.00 -31.28
CA LEU A 214 6.99 -10.46 -32.05
C LEU A 214 7.31 -9.08 -32.66
N VAL A 215 7.97 -8.19 -31.90
CA VAL A 215 8.61 -6.97 -32.44
C VAL A 215 9.59 -7.35 -33.56
N ASP A 216 10.47 -8.31 -33.27
CA ASP A 216 11.53 -8.80 -34.16
C ASP A 216 11.05 -9.49 -35.45
N ALA A 217 9.78 -9.92 -35.50
CA ALA A 217 9.17 -10.60 -36.65
C ALA A 217 8.23 -9.68 -37.44
N THR A 218 7.54 -8.73 -36.79
CA THR A 218 6.50 -7.89 -37.41
C THR A 218 6.92 -6.44 -37.66
N GLY A 219 7.91 -5.92 -36.92
CA GLY A 219 8.22 -4.50 -36.88
C GLY A 219 7.15 -3.63 -36.21
N ASN A 220 6.20 -4.24 -35.49
CA ASN A 220 5.22 -3.54 -34.66
C ASN A 220 5.85 -3.18 -33.31
N GLN A 221 5.43 -2.06 -32.71
CA GLN A 221 5.65 -1.80 -31.28
C GLN A 221 4.66 -2.63 -30.45
N VAL A 222 5.08 -3.04 -29.25
CA VAL A 222 4.19 -3.62 -28.22
C VAL A 222 3.95 -2.58 -27.12
N PHE A 223 2.69 -2.37 -26.75
CA PHE A 223 2.26 -1.39 -25.75
C PHE A 223 1.52 -2.08 -24.61
N TYR A 224 2.16 -2.15 -23.45
CA TYR A 224 1.49 -2.41 -22.17
C TYR A 224 0.71 -1.15 -21.78
N ILE A 225 -0.62 -1.19 -21.87
CA ILE A 225 -1.51 -0.11 -21.43
C ILE A 225 -2.09 -0.46 -20.06
N SER A 226 -1.36 -0.07 -19.02
CA SER A 226 -1.71 -0.36 -17.64
C SER A 226 -2.74 0.65 -17.11
N ARG A 227 -3.77 0.18 -16.39
CA ARG A 227 -4.67 1.07 -15.64
C ARG A 227 -3.93 1.75 -14.51
N ILE A 228 -3.07 1.01 -13.82
CA ILE A 228 -2.29 1.46 -12.68
C ILE A 228 -0.81 1.61 -13.10
N LYS A 229 -0.06 2.55 -12.50
CA LYS A 229 1.40 2.64 -12.71
C LYS A 229 2.08 1.36 -12.18
N PRO A 230 2.77 0.57 -13.04
CA PRO A 230 3.46 -0.63 -12.60
C PRO A 230 4.68 -0.30 -11.73
N ILE A 231 5.00 -1.19 -10.78
CA ILE A 231 6.15 -1.01 -9.88
C ILE A 231 7.50 -1.14 -10.59
N LYS A 232 8.57 -0.60 -9.98
CA LYS A 232 9.95 -0.59 -10.51
C LYS A 232 10.41 -1.91 -11.12
N SER A 233 10.13 -3.04 -10.47
CA SER A 233 10.52 -4.38 -10.96
C SER A 233 9.80 -4.76 -12.26
N THR A 234 8.49 -4.51 -12.36
CA THR A 234 7.74 -4.63 -13.62
C THR A 234 8.33 -3.74 -14.72
N LEU A 235 8.59 -2.48 -14.40
CA LEU A 235 9.15 -1.52 -15.37
C LEU A 235 10.54 -1.93 -15.85
N ASN A 236 11.38 -2.46 -14.96
CA ASN A 236 12.71 -2.98 -15.30
C ASN A 236 12.64 -4.24 -16.16
N LEU A 237 11.69 -5.15 -15.90
CA LEU A 237 11.47 -6.35 -16.72
C LEU A 237 11.01 -6.00 -18.15
N ILE A 238 10.08 -5.04 -18.28
CA ILE A 238 9.62 -4.54 -19.59
C ILE A 238 10.74 -3.76 -20.31
N ARG A 239 11.57 -3.00 -19.58
CA ARG A 239 12.74 -2.31 -20.12
C ARG A 239 13.80 -3.28 -20.66
N ALA A 240 14.15 -4.31 -19.89
CA ALA A 240 15.08 -5.36 -20.32
C ALA A 240 14.55 -6.10 -21.56
N ALA A 241 13.24 -6.39 -21.62
CA ALA A 241 12.61 -6.94 -22.82
C ALA A 241 12.72 -5.97 -24.02
N ASN A 242 12.48 -4.68 -23.84
CA ASN A 242 12.66 -3.67 -24.88
C ASN A 242 14.11 -3.66 -25.42
N GLU A 243 15.10 -3.67 -24.52
CA GLU A 243 16.54 -3.70 -24.85
C GLU A 243 16.95 -4.97 -25.61
N GLU A 244 16.34 -6.11 -25.30
CA GLU A 244 16.62 -7.41 -25.91
C GLU A 244 16.18 -7.56 -27.40
N THR A 245 15.39 -6.61 -27.93
CA THR A 245 14.97 -6.60 -29.35
C THR A 245 16.15 -6.36 -30.31
N LYS A 246 16.09 -6.89 -31.54
CA LYS A 246 17.16 -6.71 -32.57
C LYS A 246 17.49 -5.25 -32.82
N ILE A 247 16.48 -4.38 -32.85
CA ILE A 247 16.68 -2.94 -33.07
C ILE A 247 17.46 -2.30 -31.93
N ASN A 248 17.16 -2.64 -30.67
CA ASN A 248 17.86 -2.07 -29.52
C ASN A 248 19.24 -2.69 -29.30
N LYS A 249 19.42 -3.99 -29.57
CA LYS A 249 20.76 -4.61 -29.66
C LYS A 249 21.64 -3.97 -30.74
N ALA A 250 21.09 -3.68 -31.92
CA ALA A 250 21.80 -2.97 -32.98
C ALA A 250 22.15 -1.52 -32.60
N ARG A 251 21.27 -0.83 -31.86
CA ARG A 251 21.51 0.53 -31.35
C ARG A 251 22.55 0.56 -30.23
N ALA A 252 22.48 -0.34 -29.27
CA ALA A 252 23.49 -0.51 -28.22
C ALA A 252 24.88 -0.82 -28.81
N ALA A 253 24.96 -1.70 -29.80
CA ALA A 253 26.19 -1.99 -30.54
C ALA A 253 26.73 -0.78 -31.36
N ALA A 254 25.90 0.24 -31.59
CA ALA A 254 26.27 1.50 -32.23
C ALA A 254 26.45 2.67 -31.23
N GLY A 255 26.35 2.43 -29.91
CA GLY A 255 26.45 3.48 -28.89
C GLY A 255 25.24 4.44 -28.87
N LEU A 256 24.05 3.95 -29.21
CA LEU A 256 22.81 4.71 -29.27
C LEU A 256 21.79 4.22 -28.24
N GLU A 257 21.12 5.16 -27.56
CA GLU A 257 20.01 4.91 -26.63
C GLU A 257 18.91 4.02 -27.24
N PRO A 258 18.25 3.13 -26.47
CA PRO A 258 17.18 2.28 -26.99
C PRO A 258 15.99 3.10 -27.47
N VAL A 259 15.30 2.62 -28.51
CA VAL A 259 13.98 3.12 -28.91
C VAL A 259 12.87 2.38 -28.16
N PRO A 260 11.70 3.01 -27.95
CA PRO A 260 10.54 2.36 -27.32
C PRO A 260 9.87 1.39 -28.31
N ALA A 261 10.38 0.15 -28.37
CA ALA A 261 9.85 -0.95 -29.17
C ALA A 261 8.86 -1.82 -28.37
N ILE A 262 9.13 -2.00 -27.07
CA ILE A 262 8.17 -2.44 -26.06
C ILE A 262 8.01 -1.29 -25.05
N VAL A 263 6.79 -0.88 -24.78
CA VAL A 263 6.47 0.41 -24.15
C VAL A 263 5.40 0.24 -23.09
N VAL A 264 5.51 0.96 -21.96
CA VAL A 264 4.41 1.10 -20.99
C VAL A 264 3.71 2.45 -21.19
N ARG A 265 2.38 2.45 -21.13
CA ARG A 265 1.52 3.64 -21.15
C ARG A 265 0.49 3.50 -20.02
N LEU A 266 0.10 4.62 -19.42
CA LEU A 266 -0.92 4.63 -18.37
C LEU A 266 -2.27 5.07 -18.94
N TYR A 267 -3.34 4.33 -18.65
CA TYR A 267 -4.71 4.75 -18.95
C TYR A 267 -5.61 4.55 -17.71
N PRO A 268 -5.39 5.32 -16.63
CA PRO A 268 -6.04 5.10 -15.35
C PRO A 268 -7.53 5.39 -15.38
N ALA A 269 -8.26 4.56 -14.64
CA ALA A 269 -9.70 4.56 -14.52
C ALA A 269 -10.13 4.03 -13.15
N ILE A 270 -11.31 4.42 -12.70
CA ILE A 270 -11.94 3.96 -11.46
C ILE A 270 -12.80 2.73 -11.79
N PRO A 271 -12.52 1.54 -11.22
CA PRO A 271 -13.42 0.40 -11.33
C PRO A 271 -14.69 0.66 -10.51
N GLN A 272 -15.85 0.26 -11.03
CA GLN A 272 -17.14 0.40 -10.35
C GLN A 272 -17.85 -0.96 -10.30
N PRO A 273 -17.98 -1.58 -9.11
CA PRO A 273 -18.60 -2.89 -8.99
C PRO A 273 -20.10 -2.82 -9.29
N VAL A 274 -20.58 -3.76 -10.10
CA VAL A 274 -22.00 -4.02 -10.33
C VAL A 274 -22.30 -5.40 -9.80
N ALA A 275 -23.08 -5.48 -8.72
CA ALA A 275 -23.39 -6.74 -8.04
C ALA A 275 -24.07 -7.73 -9.00
N ARG A 276 -23.53 -8.95 -9.05
CA ARG A 276 -24.05 -10.06 -9.85
C ARG A 276 -25.45 -10.47 -9.34
N PRO A 277 -26.46 -10.59 -10.22
CA PRO A 277 -27.73 -11.19 -9.86
C PRO A 277 -27.53 -12.67 -9.49
N ASP A 278 -27.83 -13.02 -8.24
CA ASP A 278 -27.69 -14.36 -7.68
C ASP A 278 -29.00 -14.77 -6.94
N PRO A 279 -29.95 -15.43 -7.63
CA PRO A 279 -31.19 -15.91 -7.01
C PRO A 279 -30.96 -17.06 -6.01
N ASP A 280 -29.85 -17.80 -6.17
CA ASP A 280 -29.49 -18.92 -5.32
C ASP A 280 -28.97 -18.44 -3.96
N HIS A 281 -28.30 -17.28 -3.90
CA HIS A 281 -27.90 -16.61 -2.64
C HIS A 281 -29.08 -16.35 -1.71
N VAL A 282 -30.18 -15.79 -2.23
CA VAL A 282 -31.41 -15.57 -1.42
C VAL A 282 -32.00 -16.90 -0.96
N THR A 283 -31.94 -17.93 -1.81
CA THR A 283 -32.39 -19.28 -1.47
C THR A 283 -31.52 -19.93 -0.38
N ALA A 284 -30.21 -19.73 -0.41
CA ALA A 284 -29.27 -20.24 0.58
C ALA A 284 -29.42 -19.53 1.95
N LEU A 285 -29.55 -18.20 1.98
CA LEU A 285 -29.84 -17.46 3.21
C LEU A 285 -31.17 -17.90 3.84
N ALA A 286 -32.21 -18.10 3.02
CA ALA A 286 -33.52 -18.57 3.48
C ALA A 286 -33.47 -19.98 4.10
N ARG A 287 -32.62 -20.90 3.59
CA ARG A 287 -32.41 -22.22 4.22
C ARG A 287 -31.82 -22.10 5.63
N ARG A 288 -30.97 -21.09 5.87
CA ARG A 288 -30.38 -20.78 7.19
C ARG A 288 -31.29 -19.93 8.08
N GLY A 289 -32.48 -19.55 7.62
CA GLY A 289 -33.38 -18.64 8.34
C GLY A 289 -32.88 -17.20 8.44
N ILE A 290 -31.90 -16.82 7.59
CA ILE A 290 -31.37 -15.46 7.51
C ILE A 290 -32.22 -14.68 6.51
N ASP A 291 -32.73 -13.51 6.91
CA ASP A 291 -33.41 -12.59 5.99
C ASP A 291 -32.37 -11.87 5.11
N ALA A 292 -32.53 -11.95 3.79
CA ALA A 292 -31.65 -11.30 2.82
C ALA A 292 -31.67 -9.75 2.88
N ALA A 293 -32.62 -9.16 3.62
CA ALA A 293 -32.59 -7.74 3.97
C ALA A 293 -31.56 -7.39 5.07
N VAL A 294 -31.02 -8.38 5.79
CA VAL A 294 -29.96 -8.17 6.79
C VAL A 294 -28.61 -8.09 6.11
N SER A 295 -28.24 -6.88 5.69
CA SER A 295 -26.83 -6.53 5.53
C SER A 295 -26.17 -6.59 6.91
N VAL A 296 -25.49 -7.68 7.23
CA VAL A 296 -24.62 -7.76 8.42
C VAL A 296 -23.45 -6.80 8.19
N PRO A 297 -23.32 -5.69 8.95
CA PRO A 297 -22.13 -4.87 8.87
C PRO A 297 -20.99 -5.63 9.56
N PRO A 298 -19.74 -5.56 9.06
CA PRO A 298 -18.59 -6.02 9.83
C PRO A 298 -18.57 -5.25 11.17
N THR A 299 -18.42 -5.96 12.28
CA THR A 299 -18.58 -5.35 13.61
C THR A 299 -17.46 -4.34 13.89
N GLY A 300 -17.84 -3.06 14.04
CA GLY A 300 -16.99 -1.95 14.45
C GLY A 300 -16.58 -1.02 13.30
N GLY A 301 -17.28 0.11 13.18
CA GLY A 301 -17.07 1.16 12.19
C GLY A 301 -17.73 0.89 10.82
N ASP A 302 -18.37 1.91 10.23
CA ASP A 302 -18.91 1.85 8.86
C ASP A 302 -17.81 1.76 7.78
N GLY A 303 -16.53 1.84 8.17
CA GLY A 303 -15.35 1.60 7.34
C GLY A 303 -14.09 2.27 7.91
N ILE A 304 -12.96 2.16 7.21
CA ILE A 304 -11.69 2.79 7.64
C ILE A 304 -11.78 4.31 7.57
N MET A 305 -11.28 4.97 8.62
CA MET A 305 -11.28 6.43 8.80
C MET A 305 -12.68 7.05 8.69
N MET A 306 -13.70 6.29 9.13
CA MET A 306 -15.11 6.68 9.17
C MET A 306 -15.71 6.49 10.56
N ALA A 307 -16.38 7.52 11.05
CA ALA A 307 -17.19 7.46 12.27
C ALA A 307 -18.65 7.09 11.92
N PRO A 308 -19.28 6.13 12.63
CA PRO A 308 -20.69 5.83 12.45
C PRO A 308 -21.58 7.06 12.61
N GLY A 309 -22.63 7.13 11.80
CA GLY A 309 -23.61 8.23 11.85
C GLY A 309 -23.12 9.62 11.41
N ALA A 310 -21.82 9.81 11.13
CA ALA A 310 -21.23 11.11 10.77
C ALA A 310 -21.61 11.62 9.36
N GLY A 311 -22.56 10.97 8.67
CA GLY A 311 -23.03 11.36 7.34
C GLY A 311 -21.95 11.32 6.25
N GLN A 312 -20.87 10.56 6.48
CA GLN A 312 -19.85 10.29 5.48
C GLN A 312 -20.07 8.89 4.87
N HIS A 313 -19.64 8.72 3.63
CA HIS A 313 -19.61 7.44 2.94
C HIS A 313 -18.15 7.04 2.68
N PRO A 314 -17.82 5.74 2.64
CA PRO A 314 -16.53 5.30 2.12
C PRO A 314 -16.46 5.60 0.63
N VAL A 315 -15.24 5.82 0.14
CA VAL A 315 -14.93 5.71 -1.28
C VAL A 315 -13.91 4.60 -1.44
N ASP A 316 -14.29 3.59 -2.23
CA ASP A 316 -13.44 2.45 -2.55
C ASP A 316 -12.09 2.92 -3.11
N GLY A 317 -11.02 2.38 -2.54
CA GLY A 317 -9.66 2.84 -2.76
C GLY A 317 -8.64 1.78 -2.39
N ALA A 318 -7.36 2.11 -2.59
CA ALA A 318 -6.25 1.16 -2.49
C ALA A 318 -6.24 0.37 -1.18
N LEU A 319 -6.48 1.04 -0.05
CA LEU A 319 -6.51 0.38 1.25
C LEU A 319 -7.69 -0.58 1.39
N GLY A 320 -8.86 -0.24 0.84
CA GLY A 320 -10.06 -1.09 0.89
C GLY A 320 -9.84 -2.41 0.17
N ASP A 321 -9.38 -2.35 -1.08
CA ASP A 321 -8.99 -3.53 -1.87
C ASP A 321 -7.88 -4.34 -1.16
N ALA A 322 -6.94 -3.66 -0.51
CA ALA A 322 -5.81 -4.27 0.18
C ALA A 322 -6.21 -5.05 1.45
N ILE A 323 -6.99 -4.44 2.35
CA ILE A 323 -7.26 -5.03 3.67
C ILE A 323 -8.42 -6.03 3.66
N THR A 324 -9.44 -5.84 2.80
CA THR A 324 -10.63 -6.73 2.71
C THR A 324 -10.24 -8.16 2.36
N HIS A 325 -9.11 -8.32 1.66
CA HIS A 325 -8.57 -9.59 1.20
C HIS A 325 -7.28 -10.01 1.93
N SER A 326 -6.87 -9.26 2.95
CA SER A 326 -5.75 -9.63 3.83
C SER A 326 -6.23 -10.70 4.83
N PRO A 327 -5.59 -11.88 4.89
CA PRO A 327 -5.90 -12.91 5.88
C PRO A 327 -5.42 -12.50 7.28
N ASP A 328 -5.96 -13.11 8.34
CA ASP A 328 -5.74 -12.63 9.70
C ASP A 328 -4.41 -13.14 10.30
N SER A 329 -3.90 -14.30 9.83
CA SER A 329 -2.63 -14.92 10.29
C SER A 329 -1.68 -15.38 9.15
N PRO A 330 -0.40 -15.74 9.44
CA PRO A 330 0.51 -16.34 8.47
C PRO A 330 0.04 -17.69 7.91
N GLU A 331 -0.64 -18.53 8.71
CA GLU A 331 -1.20 -19.82 8.24
C GLU A 331 -2.40 -19.60 7.31
N GLU A 332 -3.23 -18.59 7.58
CA GLU A 332 -4.28 -18.15 6.66
C GLU A 332 -3.68 -17.51 5.40
N ALA A 333 -2.56 -16.79 5.50
CA ALA A 333 -1.86 -16.19 4.37
C ALA A 333 -1.34 -17.25 3.39
N ALA A 334 -0.76 -18.34 3.90
CA ALA A 334 -0.38 -19.50 3.10
C ALA A 334 -1.60 -20.15 2.41
N PHE A 335 -2.71 -20.31 3.13
CA PHE A 335 -3.96 -20.87 2.57
C PHE A 335 -4.61 -19.94 1.52
N SER A 336 -4.56 -18.63 1.70
CA SER A 336 -5.03 -17.65 0.71
C SER A 336 -4.23 -17.74 -0.60
N GLN A 337 -2.91 -18.01 -0.53
CA GLN A 337 -2.11 -18.27 -1.73
C GLN A 337 -2.49 -19.61 -2.40
N GLU A 338 -2.83 -20.65 -1.62
CA GLU A 338 -3.35 -21.92 -2.15
C GLU A 338 -4.66 -21.73 -2.93
N VAL A 339 -5.65 -21.03 -2.33
CA VAL A 339 -6.91 -20.67 -2.97
C VAL A 339 -6.68 -19.82 -4.22
N THR A 340 -5.72 -18.88 -4.18
CA THR A 340 -5.32 -18.07 -5.35
C THR A 340 -4.87 -18.96 -6.51
N ASN A 341 -3.95 -19.88 -6.25
CA ASN A 341 -3.32 -20.70 -7.27
C ASN A 341 -4.35 -21.64 -7.93
N GLY A 342 -5.22 -22.27 -7.12
CA GLY A 342 -6.30 -23.11 -7.63
C GLY A 342 -7.32 -22.35 -8.47
N LEU A 343 -7.75 -21.16 -8.01
CA LEU A 343 -8.71 -20.32 -8.73
C LEU A 343 -8.10 -19.71 -10.02
N GLY A 344 -6.81 -19.42 -10.04
CA GLY A 344 -6.08 -19.00 -11.24
C GLY A 344 -6.06 -20.06 -12.34
N ILE A 345 -5.85 -21.33 -11.98
CA ILE A 345 -5.96 -22.46 -12.91
C ILE A 345 -7.41 -22.57 -13.44
N ASP A 346 -8.40 -22.55 -12.55
CA ASP A 346 -9.82 -22.72 -12.87
C ASP A 346 -10.42 -21.62 -13.76
N LEU A 347 -9.91 -20.38 -13.65
CA LEU A 347 -10.31 -19.25 -14.49
C LEU A 347 -9.43 -19.09 -15.75
N GLY A 348 -8.42 -19.95 -15.94
CA GLY A 348 -7.42 -19.83 -17.03
C GLY A 348 -6.50 -18.61 -16.88
N ASN A 349 -6.53 -17.96 -15.72
CA ASN A 349 -5.88 -16.70 -15.40
C ASN A 349 -4.80 -16.89 -14.33
N GLU A 350 -3.61 -17.30 -14.78
CA GLU A 350 -2.39 -17.39 -13.97
C GLU A 350 -1.86 -16.02 -13.50
N ASP A 351 -2.50 -14.91 -13.90
CA ASP A 351 -2.20 -13.56 -13.41
C ASP A 351 -2.99 -13.20 -12.14
N LEU A 352 -3.94 -14.05 -11.70
CA LEU A 352 -4.69 -13.82 -10.46
C LEU A 352 -3.78 -13.77 -9.24
N GLY A 353 -3.95 -12.70 -8.46
CA GLY A 353 -3.11 -12.42 -7.29
C GLY A 353 -1.77 -11.75 -7.61
N ALA A 354 -1.50 -11.33 -8.84
CA ALA A 354 -0.37 -10.43 -9.11
C ALA A 354 -0.46 -9.12 -8.29
N ASP A 355 -1.67 -8.62 -8.01
CA ASP A 355 -1.93 -7.51 -7.08
C ASP A 355 -2.47 -7.97 -5.72
N ALA A 356 -2.29 -9.24 -5.34
CA ALA A 356 -2.47 -9.60 -3.94
C ALA A 356 -1.47 -8.81 -3.09
N VAL A 357 -1.88 -8.40 -1.89
CA VAL A 357 -1.11 -7.51 -1.01
C VAL A 357 0.26 -8.04 -0.55
N GLY A 358 0.64 -9.27 -0.90
CA GLY A 358 1.99 -9.80 -0.72
C GLY A 358 3.04 -8.80 -1.23
N GLY A 359 3.92 -8.37 -0.33
CA GLY A 359 4.74 -7.17 -0.52
C GLY A 359 4.33 -5.97 0.33
N VAL A 360 3.48 -6.12 1.34
CA VAL A 360 3.14 -5.08 2.36
C VAL A 360 3.19 -5.67 3.77
N ASP A 361 4.11 -5.24 4.63
CA ASP A 361 4.13 -5.67 6.03
C ASP A 361 3.16 -4.83 6.86
N PHE A 362 1.94 -5.32 7.03
CA PHE A 362 0.92 -4.63 7.80
C PHE A 362 1.23 -4.49 9.30
N ALA A 363 2.24 -5.17 9.86
CA ALA A 363 2.71 -4.86 11.21
C ALA A 363 3.24 -3.41 11.30
N THR A 364 3.83 -2.91 10.21
CA THR A 364 4.38 -1.55 10.07
C THR A 364 3.37 -0.51 9.56
N LEU A 365 2.09 -0.88 9.36
CA LEU A 365 1.08 0.02 8.80
C LEU A 365 0.75 1.18 9.75
N GLU A 366 0.91 2.43 9.32
CA GLU A 366 0.71 3.64 10.14
C GLU A 366 0.02 4.78 9.36
N LEU A 367 -0.85 5.54 10.02
CA LEU A 367 -1.63 6.65 9.43
C LEU A 367 -0.75 7.91 9.22
N ARG A 368 0.06 7.92 8.16
CA ARG A 368 1.03 9.02 7.93
C ARG A 368 0.50 10.23 7.15
N TYR A 369 -0.74 10.21 6.64
CA TYR A 369 -1.37 11.39 6.03
C TYR A 369 -2.87 11.48 6.29
N VAL A 370 -3.35 12.71 6.54
CA VAL A 370 -4.79 13.07 6.58
C VAL A 370 -5.05 14.44 5.94
N SER A 371 -6.25 14.61 5.35
CA SER A 371 -6.80 15.91 4.97
C SER A 371 -8.10 16.22 5.72
N ASP A 372 -8.41 17.51 5.87
CA ASP A 372 -9.63 17.97 6.55
C ASP A 372 -10.85 18.17 5.62
N THR A 373 -10.65 17.99 4.32
CA THR A 373 -11.63 18.21 3.24
C THR A 373 -11.26 17.41 1.99
N TYR A 374 -12.25 17.10 1.15
CA TYR A 374 -12.07 16.44 -0.16
C TYR A 374 -12.58 17.34 -1.30
N HIS A 375 -11.68 17.76 -2.20
CA HIS A 375 -11.94 18.77 -3.27
C HIS A 375 -12.66 20.06 -2.81
N GLY A 376 -12.55 20.42 -1.53
CA GLY A 376 -13.24 21.57 -0.92
C GLY A 376 -14.65 21.29 -0.40
N GLY A 377 -15.11 20.03 -0.42
CA GLY A 377 -16.30 19.55 0.27
C GLY A 377 -15.99 18.84 1.60
N SER A 378 -17.03 18.50 2.35
CA SER A 378 -16.93 17.73 3.59
C SER A 378 -16.52 16.28 3.29
N GLY A 379 -15.53 15.81 4.04
CA GLY A 379 -14.89 14.51 3.92
C GLY A 379 -13.47 14.56 4.48
N LEU A 380 -12.75 13.45 4.42
CA LEU A 380 -11.34 13.34 4.76
C LEU A 380 -10.66 12.38 3.77
N ALA A 381 -9.55 12.78 3.16
CA ALA A 381 -8.67 11.87 2.44
C ALA A 381 -7.54 11.43 3.38
N TYR A 382 -7.08 10.20 3.24
CA TYR A 382 -6.07 9.62 4.12
C TYR A 382 -5.14 8.67 3.37
N ALA A 383 -3.93 8.50 3.90
CA ALA A 383 -3.00 7.50 3.42
C ALA A 383 -2.18 6.93 4.59
N PHE A 384 -2.04 5.61 4.55
CA PHE A 384 -1.16 4.84 5.41
C PHE A 384 0.16 4.56 4.69
N SER A 385 1.26 4.50 5.43
CA SER A 385 2.51 3.90 4.96
C SER A 385 2.71 2.55 5.63
N ALA A 386 3.39 1.62 4.96
CA ALA A 386 3.95 0.40 5.51
C ALA A 386 5.27 0.06 4.78
N GLU A 387 6.18 -0.65 5.44
CA GLU A 387 7.30 -1.31 4.78
C GLU A 387 6.80 -2.46 3.87
N PRO A 388 7.52 -2.81 2.79
CA PRO A 388 7.20 -4.00 2.00
C PRO A 388 7.71 -5.28 2.67
N THR A 389 6.93 -6.37 2.61
CA THR A 389 7.45 -7.69 3.01
C THR A 389 8.63 -8.13 2.12
N PRO A 390 9.48 -9.07 2.59
CA PRO A 390 10.41 -9.78 1.73
C PRO A 390 9.75 -10.39 0.49
N GLU A 391 10.50 -10.53 -0.60
CA GLU A 391 9.97 -10.97 -1.89
C GLU A 391 9.26 -12.33 -1.80
N ASN A 392 8.06 -12.43 -2.40
CA ASN A 392 7.18 -13.62 -2.36
C ASN A 392 6.64 -14.00 -0.98
N SER A 393 6.79 -13.15 0.05
CA SER A 393 6.11 -13.34 1.34
C SER A 393 4.66 -12.83 1.27
N PRO A 394 3.66 -13.58 1.77
CA PRO A 394 2.26 -13.15 1.75
C PRO A 394 1.93 -12.24 2.93
N SER A 395 1.06 -11.26 2.71
CA SER A 395 0.74 -10.21 3.70
C SER A 395 -0.56 -10.51 4.46
N TYR A 396 -0.51 -10.33 5.78
CA TYR A 396 -1.56 -10.70 6.74
C TYR A 396 -1.80 -9.59 7.77
N GLY A 397 -2.95 -9.60 8.44
CA GLY A 397 -3.29 -8.67 9.52
C GLY A 397 -3.67 -7.25 9.07
N GLY A 398 -3.82 -6.99 7.77
CA GLY A 398 -4.07 -5.64 7.24
C GLY A 398 -5.36 -4.99 7.74
N GLN A 399 -6.44 -5.77 7.86
CA GLN A 399 -7.70 -5.28 8.41
C GLN A 399 -7.55 -4.89 9.89
N ARG A 400 -6.90 -5.73 10.70
CA ARG A 400 -6.61 -5.46 12.12
C ARG A 400 -5.77 -4.19 12.30
N ALA A 401 -4.72 -4.02 11.50
CA ALA A 401 -3.83 -2.87 11.59
C ALA A 401 -4.53 -1.55 11.20
N ALA A 402 -5.24 -1.53 10.07
CA ALA A 402 -5.96 -0.36 9.59
C ALA A 402 -7.11 0.05 10.53
N LEU A 403 -7.86 -0.92 11.07
CA LEU A 403 -8.91 -0.66 12.05
C LEU A 403 -8.34 -0.11 13.35
N LEU A 404 -7.26 -0.68 13.91
CA LEU A 404 -6.65 -0.17 15.14
C LEU A 404 -6.27 1.31 15.02
N ALA A 405 -5.69 1.72 13.89
CA ALA A 405 -5.33 3.11 13.65
C ALA A 405 -6.55 4.03 13.45
N SER A 406 -7.55 3.57 12.70
CA SER A 406 -8.83 4.26 12.47
C SER A 406 -9.58 4.49 13.78
N ASP A 407 -9.80 3.42 14.54
CA ASP A 407 -10.50 3.44 15.82
C ASP A 407 -9.73 4.30 16.83
N ALA A 408 -8.39 4.19 16.88
CA ALA A 408 -7.57 5.07 17.70
C ALA A 408 -7.73 6.55 17.31
N PHE A 409 -7.66 6.91 16.03
CA PHE A 409 -7.88 8.30 15.56
C PHE A 409 -9.21 8.87 16.06
N PHE A 410 -10.30 8.10 16.04
CA PHE A 410 -11.59 8.53 16.57
C PHE A 410 -11.66 8.55 18.11
N VAL A 411 -11.17 7.51 18.79
CA VAL A 411 -11.07 7.48 20.27
C VAL A 411 -10.28 8.67 20.79
N TRP A 412 -9.19 9.02 20.12
CA TRP A 412 -8.45 10.24 20.41
C TRP A 412 -9.32 11.47 20.24
N MET A 413 -9.99 11.69 19.10
CA MET A 413 -10.85 12.88 18.93
C MET A 413 -12.02 12.93 19.93
N ALA A 414 -12.62 11.78 20.26
CA ALA A 414 -13.86 11.71 21.03
C ALA A 414 -13.68 11.93 22.55
N LEU A 415 -12.47 11.71 23.07
CA LEU A 415 -12.14 11.87 24.48
C LEU A 415 -11.29 13.14 24.72
N PRO A 416 -11.43 13.82 25.87
CA PRO A 416 -10.57 14.95 26.22
C PRO A 416 -9.13 14.48 26.47
N THR A 417 -8.14 15.35 26.19
CA THR A 417 -6.71 14.98 26.22
C THR A 417 -6.22 14.45 27.57
N SER A 418 -6.84 14.85 28.67
CA SER A 418 -6.56 14.35 30.03
C SER A 418 -6.88 12.87 30.26
N ALA A 419 -7.51 12.19 29.30
CA ALA A 419 -7.76 10.74 29.36
C ALA A 419 -6.56 9.91 28.86
N PHE A 420 -5.55 10.51 28.23
CA PHE A 420 -4.51 9.79 27.44
C PHE A 420 -3.27 9.42 28.24
N THR A 421 -3.48 9.07 29.50
CA THR A 421 -2.46 8.56 30.40
C THR A 421 -2.88 7.21 30.97
N VAL A 422 -1.92 6.30 31.09
CA VAL A 422 -2.09 4.99 31.72
C VAL A 422 -0.97 4.78 32.73
N ASN A 423 -1.26 4.00 33.78
CA ASN A 423 -0.42 3.87 34.95
C ASN A 423 -0.58 2.45 35.53
N LEU A 424 0.53 1.73 35.73
CA LEU A 424 0.52 0.41 36.37
C LEU A 424 1.00 0.42 37.83
N ASN A 425 1.21 1.59 38.46
CA ASN A 425 1.69 1.68 39.85
C ASN A 425 0.91 0.75 40.82
N PRO A 426 1.58 -0.17 41.56
CA PRO A 426 0.91 -1.09 42.48
C PRO A 426 0.21 -0.38 43.65
N ASP A 427 0.69 0.81 44.02
CA ASP A 427 0.15 1.60 45.13
C ASP A 427 -1.12 2.39 44.75
N GLU A 428 -1.53 2.39 43.47
CA GLU A 428 -2.65 3.19 42.93
C GLU A 428 -3.61 2.35 42.06
N PRO A 429 -4.17 1.22 42.56
CA PRO A 429 -5.05 0.34 41.78
C PRO A 429 -6.32 1.02 41.25
N GLU A 430 -6.78 2.10 41.89
CA GLU A 430 -7.92 2.92 41.46
C GLU A 430 -7.57 3.95 40.37
N ARG A 431 -6.28 4.14 40.03
CA ARG A 431 -5.80 5.15 39.08
C ARG A 431 -5.02 4.54 37.92
N ILE A 432 -5.56 3.47 37.33
CA ILE A 432 -4.95 2.77 36.18
C ILE A 432 -5.07 3.60 34.89
N MET A 433 -6.27 4.12 34.57
CA MET A 433 -6.57 4.92 33.36
C MET A 433 -8.00 5.49 33.43
N ASP A 434 -8.40 6.32 32.45
CA ASP A 434 -9.78 6.79 32.31
C ASP A 434 -10.79 5.65 31.98
N THR A 435 -12.02 5.78 32.47
CA THR A 435 -13.09 4.76 32.37
C THR A 435 -13.72 4.62 30.98
N GLN A 436 -13.71 5.66 30.15
CA GLN A 436 -14.11 5.54 28.75
C GLN A 436 -12.95 5.01 27.92
N PHE A 437 -11.73 5.54 28.13
CA PHE A 437 -10.54 5.07 27.45
C PHE A 437 -10.27 3.56 27.70
N SER A 438 -10.57 3.06 28.90
CA SER A 438 -10.50 1.62 29.24
C SER A 438 -11.47 0.72 28.49
N LYS A 439 -12.44 1.27 27.75
CA LYS A 439 -13.28 0.47 26.83
C LYS A 439 -12.57 0.13 25.51
N THR A 440 -11.48 0.81 25.18
CA THR A 440 -10.99 0.93 23.78
C THR A 440 -9.72 0.13 23.51
N ASP A 441 -9.49 -0.25 22.25
CA ASP A 441 -8.24 -0.90 21.86
C ASP A 441 -7.02 0.04 21.98
N ALA A 442 -7.19 1.35 21.78
CA ALA A 442 -6.13 2.33 22.02
C ALA A 442 -5.69 2.34 23.50
N GLY A 443 -6.66 2.31 24.43
CA GLY A 443 -6.41 2.16 25.86
C GLY A 443 -5.72 0.85 26.23
N ARG A 444 -6.15 -0.26 25.62
CA ARG A 444 -5.53 -1.59 25.78
C ARG A 444 -4.06 -1.56 25.36
N VAL A 445 -3.77 -1.01 24.19
CA VAL A 445 -2.43 -0.94 23.62
C VAL A 445 -1.49 -0.11 24.48
N LEU A 446 -1.92 1.04 25.01
CA LEU A 446 -1.09 1.84 25.92
C LEU A 446 -0.75 1.07 27.21
N LEU A 447 -1.73 0.43 27.85
CA LEU A 447 -1.52 -0.25 29.13
C LEU A 447 -0.71 -1.56 28.99
N GLU A 448 -0.89 -2.31 27.91
CA GLU A 448 -0.05 -3.48 27.59
C GLU A 448 1.38 -3.07 27.21
N ALA A 449 1.56 -1.94 26.52
CA ALA A 449 2.89 -1.44 26.19
C ALA A 449 3.68 -0.95 27.41
N ASP A 450 3.00 -0.39 28.42
CA ASP A 450 3.62 -0.07 29.71
C ASP A 450 4.07 -1.34 30.47
N LEU A 451 3.25 -2.40 30.47
CA LEU A 451 3.65 -3.72 30.99
C LEU A 451 4.84 -4.30 30.20
N GLN A 452 4.85 -4.13 28.88
CA GLN A 452 5.97 -4.60 28.04
C GLN A 452 7.24 -3.78 28.27
N MET A 453 7.15 -2.46 28.50
CA MET A 453 8.30 -1.62 28.87
C MET A 453 8.98 -2.14 30.12
N LYS A 454 8.21 -2.44 31.16
CA LYS A 454 8.72 -2.99 32.43
C LYS A 454 9.44 -4.33 32.22
N LYS A 455 8.91 -5.21 31.36
CA LYS A 455 9.55 -6.46 30.94
C LYS A 455 10.81 -6.25 30.11
N THR A 456 10.82 -5.27 29.21
CA THR A 456 12.00 -4.89 28.43
C THR A 456 13.10 -4.38 29.36
N VAL A 457 12.78 -3.54 30.36
CA VAL A 457 13.72 -3.12 31.39
C VAL A 457 14.25 -4.33 32.18
N ALA A 458 13.39 -5.23 32.65
CA ALA A 458 13.80 -6.44 33.38
C ALA A 458 14.80 -7.30 32.58
N LYS A 459 14.53 -7.55 31.29
CA LYS A 459 15.47 -8.24 30.37
C LYS A 459 16.80 -7.48 30.24
N LEU A 460 16.75 -6.15 30.08
CA LEU A 460 17.93 -5.31 29.87
C LEU A 460 18.79 -5.20 31.14
N ILE A 461 18.20 -5.20 32.33
CA ILE A 461 18.96 -5.17 33.59
C ILE A 461 19.39 -6.56 34.05
N HIS A 462 18.83 -7.67 33.57
CA HIS A 462 19.15 -9.02 34.06
C HIS A 462 20.68 -9.24 34.25
N PRO A 463 21.18 -9.69 35.42
CA PRO A 463 22.62 -9.66 35.75
C PRO A 463 23.58 -10.34 34.76
N GLU A 464 23.09 -11.31 33.98
CA GLU A 464 23.86 -12.00 32.95
C GLU A 464 23.74 -11.37 31.55
N SER A 465 22.87 -10.38 31.35
CA SER A 465 22.69 -9.70 30.06
C SER A 465 23.87 -8.76 29.75
N PRO A 466 24.09 -8.41 28.46
CA PRO A 466 25.19 -7.52 28.06
C PRO A 466 25.14 -6.14 28.70
N THR A 467 23.94 -5.62 28.98
CA THR A 467 23.68 -4.31 29.61
C THR A 467 23.52 -4.40 31.13
N GLY A 468 22.93 -5.49 31.64
CA GLY A 468 22.73 -5.71 33.06
C GLY A 468 24.04 -5.90 33.81
N LYS A 469 24.98 -6.67 33.25
CA LYS A 469 26.27 -6.92 33.87
C LYS A 469 27.07 -5.65 34.21
N PRO A 470 27.31 -4.68 33.28
CA PRO A 470 27.96 -3.42 33.63
C PRO A 470 27.09 -2.54 34.54
N PHE A 471 25.75 -2.60 34.42
CA PHE A 471 24.83 -1.89 35.31
C PHE A 471 24.99 -2.33 36.78
N TRP A 472 24.77 -3.61 37.12
CA TRP A 472 24.97 -4.11 38.50
C TRP A 472 26.41 -3.97 39.01
N THR A 473 27.40 -3.98 38.11
CA THR A 473 28.81 -3.70 38.48
C THR A 473 28.99 -2.25 38.92
N GLY A 474 28.29 -1.30 38.29
CA GLY A 474 28.43 0.15 38.52
C GLY A 474 27.53 0.74 39.63
N LEU A 475 26.57 0.00 40.18
CA LEU A 475 25.74 0.46 41.30
C LEU A 475 26.53 0.63 42.61
N ASP A 476 26.21 1.66 43.37
CA ASP A 476 26.68 1.89 44.75
C ASP A 476 25.61 1.50 45.80
N GLY A 477 25.98 1.59 47.08
CA GLY A 477 25.11 1.33 48.24
C GLY A 477 24.69 -0.13 48.38
N GLU A 478 23.48 -0.34 48.89
CA GLU A 478 22.79 -1.65 48.96
C GLU A 478 22.47 -2.25 47.57
N LYS A 479 22.87 -1.57 46.48
CA LYS A 479 22.58 -1.92 45.08
C LYS A 479 21.10 -2.07 44.76
N CYS A 480 20.21 -1.45 45.52
CA CYS A 480 18.79 -1.44 45.18
C CYS A 480 18.52 -0.56 43.94
N VAL A 481 17.51 -0.96 43.17
CA VAL A 481 17.03 -0.28 41.97
C VAL A 481 15.51 -0.21 42.05
N SER A 482 15.00 0.99 42.32
CA SER A 482 13.58 1.31 42.35
C SER A 482 13.39 2.55 41.49
N MET A 483 12.73 2.40 40.35
CA MET A 483 12.74 3.41 39.29
C MET A 483 11.44 3.43 38.49
N ARG A 484 10.98 4.64 38.17
CA ARG A 484 9.76 4.90 37.39
C ARG A 484 10.12 5.44 36.01
N GLN A 485 9.71 4.77 34.93
CA GLN A 485 9.85 5.27 33.56
C GLN A 485 8.49 5.61 32.93
N TRP A 486 8.48 6.49 31.94
CA TRP A 486 7.28 6.86 31.19
C TRP A 486 7.59 6.85 29.70
N ILE A 487 6.78 6.15 28.90
CA ILE A 487 6.77 6.35 27.45
C ILE A 487 5.98 7.64 27.17
N VAL A 488 6.59 8.56 26.42
CA VAL A 488 6.00 9.85 26.07
C VAL A 488 6.31 10.22 24.62
N PRO A 489 5.55 11.13 23.99
CA PRO A 489 5.88 11.71 22.70
C PRO A 489 7.26 12.36 22.67
N ALA A 490 8.09 11.96 21.70
CA ALA A 490 9.14 12.83 21.17
C ALA A 490 8.54 13.70 20.04
N PRO A 491 9.11 14.88 19.71
CA PRO A 491 8.47 15.83 18.80
C PRO A 491 8.28 15.25 17.38
N ALA A 492 7.03 14.99 16.99
CA ALA A 492 6.71 14.45 15.67
C ALA A 492 7.04 15.45 14.56
N VAL A 493 7.71 14.99 13.50
CA VAL A 493 8.10 15.82 12.35
C VAL A 493 6.97 15.80 11.33
N VAL A 494 6.39 16.96 11.06
CA VAL A 494 5.22 17.11 10.18
C VAL A 494 5.43 18.18 9.12
N HIS A 495 4.74 18.06 8.00
CA HIS A 495 4.51 19.14 7.05
C HIS A 495 3.01 19.42 6.91
N GLU A 496 2.63 20.69 6.86
CA GLU A 496 1.23 21.14 6.76
C GLU A 496 1.06 22.06 5.54
N ASP A 497 0.25 21.63 4.56
CA ASP A 497 -0.12 22.44 3.39
C ASP A 497 -1.64 22.63 3.32
N GLN A 498 -2.08 23.85 3.61
CA GLN A 498 -3.47 24.34 3.53
C GLN A 498 -4.49 23.56 4.36
N ASN A 499 -4.85 22.36 3.91
CA ASN A 499 -5.90 21.45 4.39
C ASN A 499 -5.36 20.00 4.56
N GLN A 500 -4.04 19.82 4.53
CA GLN A 500 -3.33 18.53 4.50
C GLN A 500 -2.28 18.46 5.62
N LEU A 501 -2.11 17.28 6.20
CA LEU A 501 -1.03 16.94 7.13
C LEU A 501 -0.25 15.74 6.59
N TYR A 502 1.07 15.88 6.49
CA TYR A 502 2.03 14.81 6.23
C TYR A 502 2.82 14.56 7.52
N ILE A 503 2.80 13.33 8.03
CA ILE A 503 3.55 12.91 9.23
C ILE A 503 4.80 12.16 8.76
N ILE A 504 5.93 12.87 8.79
CA ILE A 504 7.21 12.39 8.25
C ILE A 504 7.86 11.44 9.24
N ASP A 505 7.87 11.82 10.51
CA ASP A 505 8.35 11.01 11.62
C ASP A 505 7.50 11.26 12.88
N ALA A 506 7.41 10.25 13.74
CA ALA A 506 6.68 10.30 15.00
C ALA A 506 7.35 9.36 16.03
N PRO A 507 8.53 9.73 16.55
CA PRO A 507 9.24 8.92 17.52
C PRO A 507 8.62 9.05 18.92
N LEU A 508 8.84 8.02 19.73
CA LEU A 508 8.54 8.02 21.16
C LEU A 508 9.84 8.17 21.95
N SER A 509 9.77 8.82 23.11
CA SER A 509 10.85 8.84 24.09
C SER A 509 10.47 8.06 25.34
N VAL A 510 11.50 7.58 26.07
CA VAL A 510 11.34 6.98 27.39
C VAL A 510 12.08 7.85 28.41
N LYS A 511 11.34 8.45 29.34
CA LYS A 511 11.87 9.37 30.35
C LYS A 511 11.73 8.77 31.75
N MET A 512 12.50 9.25 32.71
CA MET A 512 12.25 8.93 34.12
C MET A 512 11.14 9.86 34.66
N GLU A 513 10.43 9.44 35.72
CA GLU A 513 9.40 10.26 36.39
C GLU A 513 9.92 11.65 36.80
N THR A 514 11.21 11.76 37.16
CA THR A 514 11.92 13.00 37.49
C THR A 514 11.98 14.04 36.37
N GLU A 515 11.59 13.69 35.14
CA GLU A 515 11.51 14.58 33.97
C GLU A 515 10.08 14.84 33.48
N VAL A 516 9.09 14.13 34.03
CA VAL A 516 7.70 14.10 33.52
C VAL A 516 6.74 14.66 34.56
N VAL A 517 6.86 14.25 35.83
CA VAL A 517 5.85 14.53 36.86
C VAL A 517 6.32 15.68 37.75
N ASN A 518 5.76 16.87 37.54
CA ASN A 518 5.98 18.07 38.38
C ASN A 518 5.35 17.99 39.79
N SER A 519 5.32 16.80 40.41
CA SER A 519 4.79 16.59 41.76
C SER A 519 5.89 16.68 42.82
N VAL A 520 5.65 17.51 43.84
CA VAL A 520 6.56 17.63 44.99
C VAL A 520 6.33 16.44 45.92
N GLY A 521 7.02 15.32 45.65
CA GLY A 521 6.91 14.13 46.50
C GLY A 521 7.77 12.92 46.11
N VAL A 522 8.04 12.68 44.82
CA VAL A 522 8.64 11.39 44.38
C VAL A 522 10.15 11.44 44.11
N GLY A 523 10.77 12.62 44.15
CA GLY A 523 12.22 12.80 43.99
C GLY A 523 13.07 12.46 45.23
N GLY A 524 12.54 11.74 46.22
CA GLY A 524 13.23 11.46 47.47
C GLY A 524 12.67 10.25 48.22
N MET A 525 13.49 9.21 48.34
CA MET A 525 13.19 7.93 49.02
C MET A 525 11.90 7.25 48.54
N ASP A 526 11.99 6.70 47.32
CA ASP A 526 11.10 5.63 46.85
C ASP A 526 11.08 4.47 47.88
N PRO A 527 9.90 4.02 48.35
CA PRO A 527 9.77 2.96 49.35
C PRO A 527 10.38 1.61 48.92
N GLY A 528 10.66 1.39 47.63
CA GLY A 528 11.33 0.18 47.14
C GLY A 528 12.78 0.01 47.60
N CYS A 529 13.49 1.09 48.00
CA CYS A 529 14.90 1.04 48.41
C CYS A 529 15.18 1.57 49.84
N PRO A 530 14.64 0.92 50.90
CA PRO A 530 14.83 1.36 52.27
C PRO A 530 16.29 1.23 52.72
N GLY A 531 16.92 2.35 53.09
CA GLY A 531 18.28 2.42 53.63
C GLY A 531 19.35 2.98 52.68
N GLN A 532 19.05 3.13 51.39
CA GLN A 532 19.97 3.71 50.42
C GLN A 532 20.09 5.24 50.57
N THR A 533 21.29 5.80 50.31
CA THR A 533 21.50 7.26 50.42
C THR A 533 21.07 8.01 49.16
N GLU A 534 20.69 9.29 49.31
CA GLU A 534 20.35 10.17 48.18
C GLU A 534 21.46 10.22 47.11
N ALA A 535 22.73 10.17 47.53
CA ALA A 535 23.88 10.18 46.64
C ALA A 535 23.98 8.88 45.81
N ASP A 536 23.78 7.73 46.45
CA ASP A 536 23.76 6.43 45.76
C ASP A 536 22.57 6.33 44.81
N THR A 537 21.38 6.74 45.25
CA THR A 537 20.16 6.78 44.42
C THR A 537 20.38 7.63 43.16
N LYS A 538 20.90 8.84 43.31
CA LYS A 538 21.19 9.74 42.18
C LYS A 538 22.27 9.21 41.25
N ARG A 539 23.30 8.54 41.77
CA ARG A 539 24.31 7.86 40.94
C ARG A 539 23.71 6.68 40.18
N ASN A 540 22.90 5.85 40.84
CA ASN A 540 22.27 4.68 40.24
C ASN A 540 21.26 5.11 39.15
N GLU A 541 20.49 6.20 39.36
CA GLU A 541 19.64 6.82 38.31
C GLU A 541 20.49 7.29 37.13
N THR A 542 21.60 8.00 37.39
CA THR A 542 22.54 8.45 36.34
C THR A 542 23.09 7.27 35.53
N LEU A 543 23.37 6.13 36.17
CA LEU A 543 23.83 4.92 35.50
C LEU A 543 22.73 4.26 34.65
N PHE A 544 21.49 4.20 35.16
CA PHE A 544 20.34 3.68 34.41
C PHE A 544 20.07 4.51 33.15
N ARG A 545 20.09 5.85 33.29
CA ARG A 545 19.97 6.82 32.19
C ARG A 545 21.04 6.64 31.11
N ALA A 546 22.25 6.25 31.50
CA ALA A 546 23.38 6.08 30.58
C ALA A 546 23.45 4.70 29.90
N LEU A 547 23.00 3.63 30.58
CA LEU A 547 23.17 2.24 30.10
C LEU A 547 21.88 1.55 29.66
N ILE A 548 20.74 1.86 30.29
CA ILE A 548 19.49 1.10 30.14
C ILE A 548 18.46 1.90 29.36
N LEU A 549 18.19 3.15 29.78
CA LEU A 549 17.14 3.99 29.20
C LEU A 549 17.20 4.11 27.66
N PRO A 550 18.37 4.31 27.01
CA PRO A 550 18.46 4.38 25.55
C PRO A 550 18.14 3.05 24.85
N GLN A 551 18.35 1.91 25.53
CA GLN A 551 18.01 0.59 25.00
C GLN A 551 16.52 0.27 25.16
N VAL A 552 15.85 0.89 26.13
CA VAL A 552 14.38 0.85 26.25
C VAL A 552 13.76 1.72 25.17
N GLU A 553 14.27 2.94 24.95
CA GLU A 553 13.80 3.84 23.89
C GLU A 553 14.00 3.25 22.49
N GLU A 554 15.16 2.64 22.22
CA GLU A 554 15.42 1.83 21.01
C GLU A 554 14.38 0.71 20.83
N ALA A 555 14.10 -0.06 21.89
CA ALA A 555 13.11 -1.13 21.83
C ALA A 555 11.68 -0.60 21.57
N VAL A 556 11.27 0.50 22.21
CA VAL A 556 9.95 1.12 21.98
C VAL A 556 9.78 1.59 20.54
N ASN A 557 10.83 2.19 19.95
CA ASN A 557 10.77 2.71 18.58
C ASN A 557 10.92 1.62 17.51
N ASN A 558 11.68 0.54 17.75
CA ASN A 558 12.01 -0.43 16.69
C ASN A 558 11.49 -1.86 16.93
N ALA A 559 11.33 -2.35 18.17
CA ALA A 559 10.97 -3.75 18.41
C ALA A 559 9.50 -4.06 18.01
N PRO A 560 9.19 -5.30 17.53
CA PRO A 560 7.86 -5.65 17.03
C PRO A 560 6.74 -5.58 18.08
N GLU A 561 7.05 -5.89 19.35
CA GLU A 561 6.08 -5.83 20.45
C GLU A 561 5.49 -4.44 20.73
N TYR A 562 6.10 -3.37 20.21
CA TYR A 562 5.58 -1.99 20.31
C TYR A 562 4.98 -1.46 19.00
N ALA A 563 4.89 -2.26 17.93
CA ALA A 563 4.39 -1.78 16.63
C ALA A 563 2.95 -1.26 16.70
N ASP A 564 2.09 -1.92 17.48
CA ASP A 564 0.71 -1.45 17.73
C ASP A 564 0.69 -0.12 18.52
N LEU A 565 1.62 0.11 19.45
CA LEU A 565 1.76 1.39 20.17
C LEU A 565 2.15 2.52 19.22
N ARG A 566 3.13 2.29 18.34
CA ARG A 566 3.58 3.30 17.36
C ARG A 566 2.45 3.69 16.40
N ARG A 567 1.71 2.70 15.89
CA ARG A 567 0.49 2.91 15.08
C ARG A 567 -0.58 3.74 15.81
N VAL A 568 -0.83 3.45 17.09
CA VAL A 568 -1.79 4.17 17.94
C VAL A 568 -1.31 5.60 18.24
N TYR A 569 -0.01 5.82 18.44
CA TYR A 569 0.60 7.15 18.62
C TYR A 569 0.62 8.00 17.35
N VAL A 570 0.96 7.45 16.18
CA VAL A 570 0.85 8.17 14.90
C VAL A 570 -0.58 8.66 14.68
N SER A 571 -1.57 7.83 15.02
CA SER A 571 -2.99 8.19 14.96
C SER A 571 -3.36 9.31 15.95
N ARG A 572 -2.66 9.42 17.09
CA ARG A 572 -2.79 10.53 18.07
C ARG A 572 -2.27 11.85 17.50
N VAL A 573 -1.19 11.82 16.71
CA VAL A 573 -0.62 12.99 16.01
C VAL A 573 -1.59 13.52 14.94
N ALA A 574 -2.16 12.62 14.13
CA ALA A 574 -3.18 12.97 13.14
C ALA A 574 -4.45 13.56 13.80
N ALA A 575 -4.92 12.96 14.90
CA ALA A 575 -6.10 13.41 15.64
C ALA A 575 -5.90 14.79 16.30
N GLU A 576 -4.70 15.10 16.82
CA GLU A 576 -4.43 16.42 17.41
C GLU A 576 -4.52 17.54 16.38
N TRP A 577 -3.89 17.34 15.22
CA TRP A 577 -4.02 18.28 14.12
C TRP A 577 -5.49 18.42 13.68
N TYR A 578 -6.23 17.31 13.53
CA TYR A 578 -7.63 17.38 13.14
C TYR A 578 -8.50 18.13 14.18
N ARG A 579 -8.19 18.04 15.49
CA ARG A 579 -8.77 18.88 16.54
C ARG A 579 -8.47 20.37 16.33
N GLU A 580 -7.20 20.75 16.18
CA GLU A 580 -6.80 22.14 15.92
C GLU A 580 -7.50 22.73 14.68
N ARG A 581 -7.61 21.94 13.60
CA ARG A 581 -8.35 22.32 12.39
C ARG A 581 -9.83 22.53 12.71
N SER A 582 -10.46 21.60 13.42
CA SER A 582 -11.88 21.65 13.79
C SER A 582 -12.24 22.81 14.72
N ALA A 583 -11.31 23.24 15.56
CA ALA A 583 -11.45 24.44 16.40
C ALA A 583 -11.45 25.76 15.60
N THR A 584 -10.95 25.76 14.35
CA THR A 584 -10.89 26.95 13.49
C THR A 584 -11.92 26.95 12.35
N LYS A 585 -12.41 25.78 11.93
CA LYS A 585 -13.46 25.61 10.92
C LYS A 585 -14.20 24.29 11.13
N ARG A 586 -15.49 24.21 10.74
CA ARG A 586 -16.20 22.92 10.76
C ARG A 586 -15.61 21.98 9.70
N THR A 587 -15.26 20.78 10.15
CA THR A 587 -14.73 19.63 9.40
C THR A 587 -15.79 18.51 9.38
N ALA A 588 -15.49 17.37 8.74
CA ALA A 588 -16.41 16.23 8.67
C ALA A 588 -16.73 15.60 10.05
N TYR A 589 -15.78 15.67 10.99
CA TYR A 589 -15.86 14.99 12.29
C TYR A 589 -15.86 15.96 13.50
N SER A 590 -16.06 17.26 13.29
CA SER A 590 -16.04 18.26 14.37
C SER A 590 -16.99 17.95 15.52
N ASP A 591 -18.17 17.40 15.22
CA ASP A 591 -19.22 17.16 16.21
C ASP A 591 -18.90 15.98 17.16
N LEU A 592 -17.88 15.17 16.86
CA LEU A 592 -17.41 14.07 17.71
C LEU A 592 -16.48 14.55 18.84
N ILE A 593 -15.89 15.74 18.71
CA ILE A 593 -14.73 16.13 19.51
C ILE A 593 -15.09 16.33 20.99
N ASP A 594 -14.28 15.70 21.85
CA ASP A 594 -14.35 15.75 23.31
C ASP A 594 -15.73 15.39 23.92
N GLN A 595 -16.58 14.66 23.19
CA GLN A 595 -17.94 14.25 23.61
C GLN A 595 -17.96 13.22 24.75
N GLY A 596 -16.83 12.54 25.02
CA GLY A 596 -16.73 11.50 26.06
C GLY A 596 -17.38 10.15 25.70
N ASN A 597 -17.84 9.97 24.46
CA ASN A 597 -18.45 8.73 23.97
C ASN A 597 -17.47 7.96 23.06
N VAL A 598 -17.29 6.67 23.34
CA VAL A 598 -16.46 5.75 22.52
C VAL A 598 -17.18 4.42 22.25
N ASP A 599 -18.50 4.36 22.41
CA ASP A 599 -19.27 3.11 22.26
C ASP A 599 -19.23 2.56 20.82
N ASP A 600 -18.91 3.39 19.82
CA ASP A 600 -18.66 2.99 18.43
C ASP A 600 -17.24 2.40 18.18
N TRP A 601 -16.31 2.56 19.13
CA TRP A 601 -14.90 2.17 19.04
C TRP A 601 -14.41 1.38 20.28
N THR A 602 -15.31 0.60 20.87
CA THR A 602 -14.97 -0.36 21.92
C THR A 602 -13.98 -1.42 21.41
N ALA A 603 -13.14 -1.92 22.31
CA ALA A 603 -12.12 -2.92 21.99
C ALA A 603 -12.74 -4.18 21.36
N ARG A 604 -12.10 -4.65 20.30
CA ARG A 604 -12.57 -5.75 19.45
C ARG A 604 -12.36 -7.12 20.10
N GLU A 605 -11.45 -7.20 21.06
CA GLU A 605 -11.25 -8.35 21.94
C GLU A 605 -11.63 -7.99 23.39
N PRO A 606 -12.33 -8.88 24.14
CA PRO A 606 -12.57 -8.67 25.56
C PRO A 606 -11.26 -8.56 26.34
N TRP A 607 -11.09 -7.45 27.06
CA TRP A 607 -9.92 -7.20 27.89
C TRP A 607 -10.31 -6.49 29.18
N SER A 608 -9.35 -6.37 30.10
CA SER A 608 -9.58 -5.85 31.45
C SER A 608 -8.34 -5.12 31.96
N PRO A 609 -8.41 -3.80 32.24
CA PRO A 609 -7.27 -3.04 32.77
C PRO A 609 -6.74 -3.63 34.08
N ILE A 610 -7.65 -4.10 34.95
CA ILE A 610 -7.28 -4.73 36.22
C ILE A 610 -6.60 -6.08 36.02
N GLU A 611 -6.81 -6.78 34.90
CA GLU A 611 -6.03 -7.99 34.56
C GLU A 611 -4.64 -7.68 33.98
N VAL A 612 -4.43 -6.51 33.33
CA VAL A 612 -3.08 -6.02 33.00
C VAL A 612 -2.35 -5.67 34.29
N TRP A 613 -3.00 -4.91 35.19
CA TRP A 613 -2.46 -4.56 36.51
C TRP A 613 -2.18 -5.79 37.36
N GLN A 614 -3.08 -6.79 37.44
CA GLN A 614 -2.81 -8.05 38.14
C GLN A 614 -1.71 -8.90 37.48
N ARG A 615 -1.45 -8.77 36.17
CA ARG A 615 -0.27 -9.40 35.54
C ARG A 615 1.02 -8.71 35.96
N TYR A 616 1.02 -7.37 36.01
CA TYR A 616 2.16 -6.61 36.50
C TYR A 616 2.43 -6.84 38.00
N VAL A 617 1.41 -6.75 38.85
CA VAL A 617 1.57 -6.91 40.31
C VAL A 617 2.16 -8.28 40.66
N ARG A 618 1.82 -9.34 39.92
CA ARG A 618 2.48 -10.64 40.08
C ARG A 618 3.96 -10.60 39.70
N SER A 619 4.34 -9.96 38.59
CA SER A 619 5.77 -9.85 38.23
C SER A 619 6.55 -8.89 39.14
N TYR A 620 5.85 -7.96 39.80
CA TYR A 620 6.37 -7.11 40.87
C TYR A 620 6.55 -7.85 42.21
N THR A 621 5.60 -8.70 42.63
CA THR A 621 5.68 -9.46 43.90
C THR A 621 6.56 -10.70 43.82
N ASP A 622 6.53 -11.39 42.68
CA ASP A 622 7.18 -12.68 42.49
C ASP A 622 8.55 -12.52 41.79
N GLY A 623 8.79 -11.35 41.19
CA GLY A 623 9.97 -10.99 40.41
C GLY A 623 9.90 -11.45 38.95
N GLU A 624 10.26 -10.56 38.01
CA GLU A 624 10.51 -10.95 36.60
C GLU A 624 11.70 -11.93 36.46
N PHE A 625 12.62 -11.92 37.44
CA PHE A 625 13.68 -12.92 37.62
C PHE A 625 14.19 -12.93 39.08
N THR A 626 14.70 -14.07 39.52
CA THR A 626 15.50 -14.20 40.76
C THR A 626 16.93 -14.55 40.38
N PHE A 627 17.93 -13.86 40.95
CA PHE A 627 19.35 -14.13 40.68
C PHE A 627 20.13 -14.31 41.99
N GLU A 628 20.56 -15.54 42.28
CA GLU A 628 21.42 -15.84 43.43
C GLU A 628 22.90 -15.61 43.07
N GLN A 629 23.51 -14.52 43.55
CA GLN A 629 24.98 -14.39 43.49
C GLN A 629 25.63 -14.86 44.80
N ARG A 630 26.45 -15.92 44.73
CA ARG A 630 27.31 -16.33 45.84
C ARG A 630 28.55 -15.45 45.93
N THR A 631 28.72 -14.80 47.08
CA THR A 631 29.93 -14.02 47.39
C THR A 631 31.09 -14.90 47.85
N GLU A 632 32.31 -14.36 47.89
CA GLU A 632 33.49 -15.05 48.46
C GLU A 632 33.35 -15.39 49.95
N ARG A 633 32.34 -14.85 50.65
CA ARG A 633 32.02 -15.17 52.05
C ARG A 633 31.02 -16.31 52.22
N GLY A 634 30.38 -16.75 51.13
CA GLY A 634 29.33 -17.77 51.14
C GLY A 634 27.92 -17.21 51.27
N ASP A 635 27.76 -15.89 51.50
CA ASP A 635 26.48 -15.21 51.53
C ASP A 635 25.86 -15.16 50.12
N VAL A 636 24.54 -15.36 50.04
CA VAL A 636 23.72 -15.18 48.83
C VAL A 636 23.19 -13.75 48.83
N ILE A 637 23.38 -13.03 47.73
CA ILE A 637 22.69 -11.77 47.47
C ILE A 637 21.42 -12.09 46.66
N GLU A 638 20.27 -11.73 47.21
CA GLU A 638 18.98 -11.68 46.49
C GLU A 638 18.78 -10.26 45.96
N ILE A 639 18.49 -10.13 44.66
CA ILE A 639 18.38 -8.84 43.97
C ILE A 639 16.91 -8.54 43.67
N ALA A 640 16.28 -7.72 44.52
CA ALA A 640 14.98 -7.13 44.22
C ALA A 640 15.16 -5.92 43.29
N THR A 641 14.33 -5.82 42.24
CA THR A 641 14.26 -4.63 41.38
C THR A 641 12.81 -4.25 41.14
N TYR A 642 12.48 -2.98 41.35
CA TYR A 642 11.12 -2.47 41.20
C TYR A 642 11.07 -1.47 40.03
N VAL A 643 10.34 -1.84 38.97
CA VAL A 643 10.22 -1.06 37.74
C VAL A 643 8.78 -0.59 37.56
N TYR A 644 8.53 0.68 37.84
CA TYR A 644 7.21 1.32 37.75
C TYR A 644 7.12 2.16 36.46
N GLY A 645 5.93 2.66 36.14
CA GLY A 645 5.76 3.54 35.00
C GLY A 645 4.36 3.65 34.44
N GLY A 646 4.27 4.33 33.30
CA GLY A 646 3.08 4.51 32.50
C GLY A 646 3.37 4.90 31.04
N VAL A 647 2.31 5.17 30.28
CA VAL A 647 2.38 5.91 29.00
C VAL A 647 1.58 7.19 29.15
N ASP A 648 2.11 8.33 28.71
CA ASP A 648 1.41 9.61 28.69
C ASP A 648 1.48 10.25 27.30
N LEU A 649 0.35 10.24 26.58
CA LEU A 649 0.16 10.88 25.26
C LEU A 649 -0.78 12.10 25.34
N THR A 650 -0.86 12.75 26.51
CA THR A 650 -1.70 13.94 26.73
C THR A 650 -1.33 15.08 25.78
N ASP A 651 -0.06 15.50 25.79
CA ASP A 651 0.51 16.56 24.95
C ASP A 651 1.25 15.98 23.75
N ILE A 652 1.21 16.67 22.60
CA ILE A 652 1.75 16.20 21.31
C ILE A 652 2.64 17.29 20.69
N PRO A 653 3.91 17.40 21.12
CA PRO A 653 4.88 18.30 20.52
C PRO A 653 5.10 17.95 19.04
N ARG A 654 5.15 18.97 18.18
CA ARG A 654 5.37 18.81 16.72
C ARG A 654 6.38 19.80 16.19
N SER A 655 7.25 19.32 15.30
CA SER A 655 8.20 20.13 14.52
C SER A 655 7.68 20.29 13.10
N ARG A 656 7.55 21.52 12.60
CA ARG A 656 7.00 21.81 11.26
C ARG A 656 8.11 22.03 10.24
N LEU A 657 8.19 21.16 9.22
CA LEU A 657 9.04 21.36 8.05
C LEU A 657 8.48 22.48 7.15
N SER A 658 9.37 23.35 6.65
CA SER A 658 9.04 24.28 5.56
C SER A 658 8.81 23.52 4.25
N GLY A 659 8.11 24.13 3.30
CA GLY A 659 7.88 23.52 1.97
C GLY A 659 9.18 23.16 1.25
N ASP A 660 10.21 23.99 1.33
CA ASP A 660 11.52 23.72 0.73
C ASP A 660 12.23 22.51 1.39
N ALA A 661 12.20 22.44 2.72
CA ALA A 661 12.82 21.34 3.46
C ALA A 661 12.05 20.02 3.25
N PHE A 662 10.72 20.08 3.21
CA PHE A 662 9.85 18.95 2.90
C PHE A 662 10.08 18.44 1.47
N ALA A 663 10.10 19.32 0.47
CA ALA A 663 10.39 18.95 -0.92
C ALA A 663 11.82 18.44 -1.15
N GLN A 664 12.77 18.81 -0.28
CA GLN A 664 14.13 18.26 -0.29
C GLN A 664 14.24 16.89 0.41
N GLN A 665 13.50 16.68 1.50
CA GLN A 665 13.58 15.44 2.30
C GLN A 665 12.67 14.33 1.78
N ARG A 666 11.51 14.68 1.20
CA ARG A 666 10.48 13.73 0.75
C ARG A 666 9.90 14.16 -0.61
N PRO A 667 10.71 14.17 -1.68
CA PRO A 667 10.31 14.70 -2.99
C PRO A 667 9.17 13.90 -3.65
N GLU A 668 9.11 12.59 -3.43
CA GLU A 668 8.07 11.71 -4.01
C GLU A 668 6.75 11.76 -3.24
N LEU A 669 6.78 12.04 -1.93
CA LEU A 669 5.67 11.84 -1.01
C LEU A 669 4.35 12.55 -1.42
N PRO A 670 4.32 13.82 -1.87
CA PRO A 670 3.08 14.45 -2.32
C PRO A 670 2.43 13.74 -3.51
N SER A 671 3.24 13.14 -4.39
CA SER A 671 2.77 12.38 -5.54
C SER A 671 2.29 10.98 -5.14
N ALA A 672 2.99 10.34 -4.20
CA ALA A 672 2.61 9.05 -3.65
C ALA A 672 1.28 9.14 -2.89
N VAL A 673 1.17 10.06 -1.92
CA VAL A 673 -0.07 10.34 -1.17
C VAL A 673 -1.21 10.78 -2.09
N GLY A 674 -0.95 11.62 -3.10
CA GLY A 674 -1.97 12.06 -4.05
C GLY A 674 -2.55 10.94 -4.92
N GLN A 675 -1.82 9.83 -5.08
CA GLN A 675 -2.24 8.63 -5.83
C GLN A 675 -2.73 7.49 -4.93
N ALA A 676 -2.29 7.45 -3.66
CA ALA A 676 -2.59 6.40 -2.70
C ALA A 676 -4.10 6.09 -2.51
N PRO A 677 -5.05 7.05 -2.60
CA PRO A 677 -6.47 6.74 -2.60
C PRO A 677 -6.93 5.83 -3.76
N TYR A 678 -6.28 5.88 -4.91
CA TYR A 678 -6.74 5.19 -6.14
C TYR A 678 -5.96 3.91 -6.45
N THR A 679 -4.77 3.75 -5.87
CA THR A 679 -3.87 2.61 -6.08
C THR A 679 -2.85 2.51 -4.95
N PRO A 680 -2.33 1.31 -4.62
CA PRO A 680 -1.07 1.22 -3.90
C PRO A 680 0.03 1.97 -4.67
N VAL A 681 0.91 2.65 -3.95
CA VAL A 681 2.09 3.33 -4.52
C VAL A 681 3.32 2.93 -3.73
N ILE A 682 4.48 2.84 -4.37
CA ILE A 682 5.76 2.68 -3.66
C ILE A 682 6.53 3.98 -3.78
N GLU A 683 6.93 4.56 -2.65
CA GLU A 683 7.93 5.61 -2.54
C GLU A 683 9.30 4.93 -2.56
N GLU A 684 10.08 5.14 -3.63
CA GLU A 684 11.23 4.30 -3.96
C GLU A 684 12.49 4.65 -3.17
N GLU A 685 12.64 5.90 -2.73
CA GLU A 685 13.80 6.35 -1.95
C GLU A 685 13.69 5.90 -0.48
N GLU A 686 12.49 5.95 0.10
CA GLU A 686 12.20 5.51 1.47
C GLU A 686 11.85 4.01 1.56
N ASN A 687 11.60 3.35 0.42
CA ASN A 687 11.12 1.98 0.33
C ASN A 687 9.81 1.75 1.14
N LEU A 688 8.84 2.66 0.99
CA LEU A 688 7.54 2.60 1.67
C LEU A 688 6.38 2.36 0.70
N VAL A 689 5.44 1.49 1.07
CA VAL A 689 4.18 1.28 0.38
C VAL A 689 3.10 2.19 0.97
N TRP A 690 2.49 3.00 0.12
CA TRP A 690 1.40 3.91 0.45
C TRP A 690 0.04 3.33 0.04
N LEU A 691 -0.87 3.23 1.00
CA LEU A 691 -2.23 2.71 0.85
C LEU A 691 -3.24 3.73 1.38
N GLY A 692 -4.05 4.31 0.50
CA GLY A 692 -4.98 5.38 0.85
C GLY A 692 -6.44 5.05 0.63
N GLY A 693 -7.26 6.02 1.02
CA GLY A 693 -8.70 6.04 0.82
C GLY A 693 -9.26 7.43 1.10
N GLN A 694 -10.58 7.54 1.08
CA GLN A 694 -11.28 8.80 1.32
C GLN A 694 -12.68 8.53 1.88
N THR A 695 -13.17 9.44 2.71
CA THR A 695 -14.58 9.54 3.09
C THR A 695 -15.19 10.83 2.55
N THR A 696 -16.46 10.78 2.12
CA THR A 696 -17.14 11.92 1.49
C THR A 696 -18.59 12.03 1.94
N ALA A 697 -19.10 13.25 2.13
CA ALA A 697 -20.49 13.51 2.55
C ALA A 697 -21.56 13.23 1.47
N ARG A 698 -21.20 12.54 0.38
CA ARG A 698 -22.06 11.96 -0.67
C ARG A 698 -21.36 10.75 -1.33
N PRO A 699 -22.08 9.76 -1.88
CA PRO A 699 -21.49 8.70 -2.70
C PRO A 699 -20.82 9.24 -3.97
N LEU A 700 -19.77 8.55 -4.46
CA LEU A 700 -19.07 8.89 -5.72
C LEU A 700 -20.02 9.08 -6.91
N THR A 701 -21.04 8.24 -7.01
CA THR A 701 -22.06 8.27 -8.08
C THR A 701 -22.89 9.55 -8.10
N GLU A 702 -23.00 10.25 -6.97
CA GLU A 702 -23.67 11.55 -6.84
C GLU A 702 -22.71 12.74 -6.94
N LEU A 703 -21.39 12.50 -6.84
CA LEU A 703 -20.35 13.51 -7.03
C LEU A 703 -20.13 13.82 -8.52
N GLN A 704 -21.21 14.17 -9.23
CA GLN A 704 -21.12 14.66 -10.60
C GLN A 704 -20.16 15.84 -10.68
N VAL A 705 -19.22 15.75 -11.62
CA VAL A 705 -18.13 16.72 -11.80
C VAL A 705 -18.70 18.13 -11.96
N VAL A 706 -18.55 18.96 -10.92
CA VAL A 706 -18.77 20.41 -11.00
C VAL A 706 -17.66 20.99 -11.87
N ARG A 707 -17.82 20.86 -13.19
CA ARG A 707 -17.00 21.57 -14.17
C ARG A 707 -17.13 23.04 -13.87
N ARG A 708 -16.10 23.64 -13.26
CA ARG A 708 -15.98 25.09 -13.11
C ARG A 708 -16.17 25.70 -14.50
N SER A 709 -17.31 26.36 -14.72
CA SER A 709 -17.62 26.97 -16.02
C SER A 709 -16.45 27.85 -16.44
N PRO A 710 -16.05 27.89 -17.73
CA PRO A 710 -15.02 28.82 -18.20
C PRO A 710 -15.28 30.26 -17.73
N THR A 711 -16.55 30.67 -17.65
CA THR A 711 -17.01 31.98 -17.14
C THR A 711 -16.67 32.26 -15.66
N SER A 712 -16.21 31.28 -14.90
CA SER A 712 -15.77 31.43 -13.50
C SER A 712 -14.27 31.69 -13.35
N ALA A 713 -13.47 31.52 -14.41
CA ALA A 713 -12.05 31.86 -14.42
C ALA A 713 -11.85 33.34 -14.79
N PRO A 714 -11.14 34.17 -14.00
CA PRO A 714 -10.85 35.57 -14.37
C PRO A 714 -10.14 35.69 -15.73
N ALA A 715 -9.25 34.74 -16.03
CA ALA A 715 -8.54 34.66 -17.30
C ALA A 715 -9.47 34.50 -18.52
N PHE A 716 -10.63 33.84 -18.39
CA PHE A 716 -11.58 33.68 -19.49
C PHE A 716 -12.18 35.03 -19.92
N TRP A 717 -12.56 35.88 -18.96
CA TRP A 717 -13.06 37.23 -19.26
C TRP A 717 -11.97 38.13 -19.82
N ILE A 718 -10.73 38.02 -19.32
CA ILE A 718 -9.58 38.75 -19.88
C ILE A 718 -9.35 38.34 -21.35
N LEU A 719 -9.30 37.03 -21.64
CA LEU A 719 -9.05 36.52 -22.99
C LEU A 719 -10.20 36.78 -23.97
N THR A 720 -11.46 36.77 -23.52
CA THR A 720 -12.63 37.02 -24.40
C THR A 720 -12.91 38.51 -24.63
N THR A 721 -12.65 39.39 -23.65
CA THR A 721 -12.91 40.84 -23.79
C THR A 721 -11.74 41.63 -24.38
N SER A 722 -10.49 41.21 -24.19
CA SER A 722 -9.32 41.92 -24.72
C SER A 722 -9.32 42.12 -26.24
N PRO A 723 -9.69 41.13 -27.09
CA PRO A 723 -9.79 41.33 -28.53
C PRO A 723 -10.82 42.42 -28.91
N PHE A 724 -11.94 42.48 -28.19
CA PHE A 724 -13.01 43.45 -28.43
C PHE A 724 -12.58 44.87 -28.01
N LEU A 725 -11.91 45.01 -26.87
CA LEU A 725 -11.31 46.26 -26.41
C LEU A 725 -10.22 46.76 -27.39
N LEU A 726 -9.34 45.87 -27.85
CA LEU A 726 -8.32 46.20 -28.86
C LEU A 726 -8.95 46.63 -30.18
N TRP A 727 -10.06 46.02 -30.60
CA TRP A 727 -10.78 46.41 -31.82
C TRP A 727 -11.46 47.79 -31.69
N ILE A 728 -12.06 48.09 -30.53
CA ILE A 728 -12.62 49.42 -30.22
C ILE A 728 -11.52 50.49 -30.19
N ILE A 729 -10.40 50.23 -29.50
CA ILE A 729 -9.27 51.16 -29.40
C ILE A 729 -8.64 51.39 -30.79
N GLY A 730 -8.42 50.33 -31.57
CA GLY A 730 -7.93 50.42 -32.94
C GLY A 730 -8.88 51.21 -33.85
N GLY A 731 -10.19 50.94 -33.77
CA GLY A 731 -11.22 51.69 -34.51
C GLY A 731 -11.26 53.16 -34.14
N ALA A 732 -11.17 53.50 -32.85
CA ALA A 732 -11.12 54.87 -32.36
C ALA A 732 -9.85 55.60 -32.85
N LEU A 733 -8.67 54.97 -32.77
CA LEU A 733 -7.41 55.52 -33.27
C LEU A 733 -7.43 55.73 -34.79
N LEU A 734 -8.07 54.84 -35.55
CA LEU A 734 -8.28 55.00 -36.99
C LEU A 734 -9.24 56.16 -37.30
N LEU A 735 -10.34 56.31 -36.55
CA LEU A 735 -11.28 57.43 -36.70
C LEU A 735 -10.62 58.79 -36.35
N VAL A 736 -9.81 58.85 -35.29
CA VAL A 736 -9.02 60.04 -34.94
C VAL A 736 -8.01 60.37 -36.05
N ARG A 737 -7.23 59.38 -36.53
CA ARG A 737 -6.34 59.57 -37.69
C ARG A 737 -7.08 60.03 -38.95
N ARG A 738 -8.33 59.60 -39.15
CA ARG A 738 -9.14 59.99 -40.32
C ARG A 738 -9.66 61.44 -40.20
N ARG A 739 -9.99 61.91 -38.98
CA ARG A 739 -10.33 63.32 -38.72
C ARG A 739 -9.09 64.24 -38.84
N VAL A 740 -7.96 63.84 -38.27
CA VAL A 740 -6.68 64.61 -38.33
C VAL A 740 -6.08 64.69 -39.75
N ARG A 741 -6.53 63.84 -40.69
CA ARG A 741 -6.22 63.93 -42.13
C ARG A 741 -7.29 64.63 -42.97
N ALA A 742 -8.36 65.11 -42.34
CA ALA A 742 -9.46 65.84 -42.96
C ALA A 742 -9.62 67.23 -42.31
N SER A 743 -8.52 67.74 -41.71
CA SER A 743 -8.29 69.06 -41.14
C SER A 743 -6.97 69.59 -41.70
#